data_AF-A0AB39RY70-F1
#
_entry.id   AF-A0AB39RY70-F1
#
_cell.length_a   1.000
_cell.length_b   1.000
_cell.length_c   1.000
_cell.angle_alpha   90.00
_cell.angle_beta   90.00
_cell.angle_gamma   90.00
#
_symmetry.space_group_name_H-M   'P 1'
#
loop_
_entity.id
_entity.type
_entity.pdbx_description
1 polymer ?
#
loop_
_entity_poly.entity_id
_entity_poly.type
_entity_poly.pdbx_seq_one_letter_code
_entity_poly.pdbx_strand_id
1 'polypeptide(L)'
;MSDGTVTLFLPCDVIHVRVTLDFGPGVSAVEEIALRALTVRPMPVDELAALLALPRPVVADAVHALWRIGHLTVVPEGGELIVSPDTADAVVAGRMSVLSGAAREERTLKLMIDPLLGQVLPLESGQGAPQGQRVEPLRGGVDLAEISFADLRRAAAAALRTDAETGSARAQRAIRERRVLELHVQHGPPVRRWRPVLVRPWLGHSPGTLGVTVVDPRVPPAFREAGSARLTQLAVNRADAPFTQHLRSHAVSQTLAAPTVEGLADTLAKRVGRLAGLPTGQRTGHHEQLTEAAVQFGQSLAARIEHEASVEPIGGERLVRTAAQLIDDAHTQVVIVASRLTPSSSRILQPHLTGAVSRGVQVVLLLEQVGSLPSDLLVLAGSEHPASMVLPRQPTSARAGLVIRDDEAALVLAGTVLRGDCNLGLRLGAPGGGVCAAVRALLSWVRTVAPDWTTAQAILPRPSWRGHDTTSPEATGVDRLPEPPPSADSDGSATAAWEAAWHAYAEGHREMLRSRSLPQVRWITGAHHDDLLWHALRKAERRLVIASNRISDRVVDDRFLALLRGRLERGVIVTVTHPSAPGRSRPPGLDALSAEFPETLLLLEVPRSARAIVWDDDCVLLASDPLASALSASAAGPGRSSLGLWLTGAAVADRIASVLGEPAIVTDRVTGIPSADSGPPQSLTRIRVFNVAQRIRNRWHEGRTIEEALAPMVAEDDPWPVLDSLVGTPAHDEPLLEPDSSESALESSGGADLAYRDASDTGVPAGIPRTSDDLLCAGVAWCLTRSADQAGAATLDRWRQWLVQHLWLSGRFTEAALLRLGHPSDASPRSPLTVVAAAFGTEVSTMALLTALEDTNRSPAEDACLLCVAAAESLRTADDDHTGILKKLVPHVPAPWRDLGDAVLNYHASARGIPPELLLRPAVDRAGRARRLGSAWDALARAVDRAQRTQPDFIDLKRLQVALFKRSGSFGALEAAAERRDSDAVRMFLTFHSAFDDFDDHIVDSIIDEVWSEVTVNPTTLQGSRRKAFSARLVAILAAAREVLDAEESLSRHQGSAAATAHQDAVHTLATRIQDLSADLNTAVYGLSHPETGLAVHALQQVFRMIEPEVP
;
A
#
# COMPACT_ATOMS: atom_id res chain seq x y z
N MET A 1 -3.55 3.53 -26.68
CA MET A 1 -4.72 4.34 -27.08
C MET A 1 -4.49 5.76 -26.58
N SER A 2 -4.71 6.79 -27.40
CA SER A 2 -4.56 8.17 -26.93
C SER A 2 -5.71 8.51 -25.98
N ASP A 3 -5.40 9.01 -24.78
CA ASP A 3 -6.33 9.28 -23.67
C ASP A 3 -7.40 10.38 -23.91
N GLY A 4 -7.58 10.79 -25.17
CA GLY A 4 -8.50 11.84 -25.59
C GLY A 4 -8.18 13.22 -25.01
N THR A 5 -6.98 13.42 -24.46
CA THR A 5 -6.57 14.68 -23.83
C THR A 5 -5.90 15.61 -24.83
N VAL A 6 -6.21 16.90 -24.73
CA VAL A 6 -5.72 17.99 -25.58
C VAL A 6 -5.17 19.11 -24.71
N THR A 7 -4.15 19.82 -25.19
CA THR A 7 -3.64 21.02 -24.51
C THR A 7 -4.32 22.26 -25.08
N LEU A 8 -4.95 23.04 -24.22
CA LEU A 8 -5.41 24.39 -24.55
C LEU A 8 -4.48 25.44 -23.93
N PHE A 9 -4.36 26.58 -24.58
CA PHE A 9 -3.59 27.70 -24.08
C PHE A 9 -4.54 28.78 -23.59
N LEU A 10 -4.57 28.98 -22.27
CA LEU A 10 -5.40 29.99 -21.62
C LEU A 10 -4.61 31.30 -21.50
N PRO A 11 -5.22 32.45 -21.82
CA PRO A 11 -4.56 33.74 -21.68
C PRO A 11 -4.60 34.16 -20.22
N CYS A 12 -3.43 34.47 -19.68
CA CYS A 12 -3.27 35.01 -18.34
C CYS A 12 -2.76 36.45 -18.44
N ASP A 13 -3.28 37.32 -17.58
CA ASP A 13 -2.83 38.70 -17.48
C ASP A 13 -1.70 38.77 -16.43
N VAL A 14 -0.57 39.36 -16.82
CA VAL A 14 0.58 39.52 -15.92
C VAL A 14 0.42 40.81 -15.13
N ILE A 15 0.47 40.69 -13.80
CA ILE A 15 0.46 41.81 -12.87
C ILE A 15 1.79 41.93 -12.15
N HIS A 16 2.11 43.14 -11.74
CA HIS A 16 3.25 43.43 -10.89
C HIS A 16 2.76 43.60 -9.46
N VAL A 17 3.40 42.93 -8.51
CA VAL A 17 3.04 43.02 -7.09
C VAL A 17 4.29 43.40 -6.31
N ARG A 18 4.24 44.55 -5.64
CA ARG A 18 5.27 44.96 -4.68
C ARG A 18 5.02 44.16 -3.40
N VAL A 19 5.99 43.37 -3.00
CA VAL A 19 5.99 42.59 -1.76
C VAL A 19 7.00 43.16 -0.79
N THR A 20 6.57 43.31 0.46
CA THR A 20 7.47 43.57 1.58
C THR A 20 7.79 42.23 2.23
N LEU A 21 9.06 41.85 2.21
CA LEU A 21 9.57 40.58 2.72
C LEU A 21 10.24 40.77 4.07
N ASP A 22 10.05 39.78 4.93
CA ASP A 22 10.77 39.57 6.18
C ASP A 22 11.68 38.34 6.04
N PHE A 23 12.78 38.29 6.78
CA PHE A 23 13.77 37.21 6.74
C PHE A 23 13.67 36.29 7.98
N GLY A 24 12.46 35.85 8.32
CA GLY A 24 12.22 34.81 9.32
C GLY A 24 12.73 35.13 10.74
N PRO A 25 12.75 34.14 11.65
CA PRO A 25 13.29 34.32 13.01
C PRO A 25 14.82 34.39 13.00
N GLY A 26 15.39 35.34 13.75
CA GLY A 26 16.81 35.56 13.94
C GLY A 26 17.26 37.00 13.63
N VAL A 27 17.82 37.67 14.63
CA VAL A 27 18.47 38.99 14.48
C VAL A 27 19.68 38.94 13.53
N SER A 28 20.01 40.05 12.87
CA SER A 28 21.23 40.17 12.06
C SER A 28 22.48 40.13 12.96
N ALA A 29 23.68 39.87 12.41
CA ALA A 29 24.91 39.87 13.22
C ALA A 29 25.16 41.22 13.90
N VAL A 30 24.80 42.33 13.24
CA VAL A 30 24.93 43.68 13.81
C VAL A 30 23.89 43.93 14.90
N GLU A 31 22.64 43.49 14.68
CA GLU A 31 21.57 43.54 15.69
C GLU A 31 21.90 42.66 16.90
N GLU A 32 22.48 41.48 16.67
CA GLU A 32 22.90 40.55 17.71
C GLU A 32 23.98 41.18 18.61
N ILE A 33 25.03 41.71 18.01
CA ILE A 33 26.13 42.32 18.76
C ILE A 33 25.63 43.59 19.46
N ALA A 34 24.74 44.37 18.83
CA ALA A 34 24.11 45.53 19.46
C ALA A 34 23.25 45.14 20.68
N LEU A 35 22.39 44.13 20.57
CA LEU A 35 21.57 43.65 21.68
C LEU A 35 22.43 43.07 22.81
N ARG A 36 23.48 42.30 22.49
CA ARG A 36 24.43 41.80 23.49
C ARG A 36 25.15 42.93 24.22
N ALA A 37 25.65 43.92 23.49
CA ALA A 37 26.33 45.09 24.07
C ALA A 37 25.40 45.88 25.01
N LEU A 38 24.17 46.14 24.57
CA LEU A 38 23.16 46.87 25.34
C LEU A 38 22.61 46.07 26.53
N THR A 39 22.67 44.74 26.49
CA THR A 39 22.32 43.87 27.64
C THR A 39 23.37 43.96 28.75
N VAL A 40 24.64 44.15 28.39
CA VAL A 40 25.73 44.32 29.37
C VAL A 40 25.68 45.70 30.03
N ARG A 41 25.41 46.75 29.25
CA ARG A 41 25.32 48.12 29.77
C ARG A 41 24.44 49.00 28.87
N PRO A 42 23.48 49.76 29.43
CA PRO A 42 22.79 50.82 28.71
C PRO A 42 23.78 51.88 28.22
N MET A 43 23.66 52.29 26.95
CA MET A 43 24.52 53.32 26.37
C MET A 43 23.80 54.08 25.24
N PRO A 44 24.18 55.33 24.95
CA PRO A 44 23.61 56.09 23.84
C PRO A 44 24.09 55.55 22.48
N VAL A 45 23.34 55.88 21.41
CA VAL A 45 23.63 55.43 20.02
C VAL A 45 25.07 55.74 19.59
N ASP A 46 25.60 56.88 20.00
CA ASP A 46 26.95 57.33 19.63
C ASP A 46 28.05 56.46 20.28
N GLU A 47 27.85 56.04 21.52
CA GLU A 47 28.76 55.14 22.24
C GLU A 47 28.66 53.72 21.69
N LEU A 48 27.43 53.26 21.36
CA LEU A 48 27.22 51.97 20.71
C LEU A 48 27.87 51.93 19.32
N ALA A 49 27.81 53.01 18.56
CA ALA A 49 28.44 53.08 17.24
C ALA A 49 29.97 53.04 17.32
N ALA A 50 30.54 53.72 18.31
CA ALA A 50 31.97 53.64 18.61
C ALA A 50 32.38 52.23 19.04
N LEU A 51 31.59 51.57 19.89
CA LEU A 51 31.84 50.21 20.37
C LEU A 51 31.82 49.16 19.25
N LEU A 52 30.87 49.30 18.31
CA LEU A 52 30.73 48.39 17.17
C LEU A 52 31.71 48.72 16.02
N ALA A 53 32.46 49.82 16.10
CA ALA A 53 33.29 50.35 15.03
C ALA A 53 32.52 50.55 13.69
N LEU A 54 31.24 50.92 13.78
CA LEU A 54 30.36 51.13 12.63
C LEU A 54 29.98 52.61 12.50
N PRO A 55 29.75 53.12 11.27
CA PRO A 55 29.25 54.49 11.08
C PRO A 55 27.93 54.72 11.82
N ARG A 56 27.82 55.85 12.53
CA ARG A 56 26.62 56.26 13.30
C ARG A 56 25.29 56.03 12.55
N PRO A 57 25.14 56.34 11.23
CA PRO A 57 23.88 56.12 10.53
C PRO A 57 23.44 54.65 10.51
N VAL A 58 24.38 53.71 10.34
CA VAL A 58 24.10 52.27 10.27
C VAL A 58 23.61 51.74 11.62
N VAL A 59 24.21 52.24 12.70
CA VAL A 59 23.86 51.84 14.07
C VAL A 59 22.54 52.51 14.49
N ALA A 60 22.31 53.76 14.10
CA ALA A 60 21.05 54.45 14.32
C ALA A 60 19.88 53.77 13.60
N ASP A 61 20.07 53.31 12.36
CA ASP A 61 19.05 52.57 11.61
C ASP A 61 18.74 51.22 12.28
N ALA A 62 19.76 50.47 12.70
CA ALA A 62 19.57 49.21 13.42
C ALA A 62 18.86 49.41 14.77
N VAL A 63 19.24 50.43 15.54
CA VAL A 63 18.59 50.79 16.81
C VAL A 63 17.14 51.21 16.58
N HIS A 64 16.87 52.03 15.56
CA HIS A 64 15.51 52.46 15.24
C HIS A 64 14.63 51.26 14.85
N ALA A 65 15.19 50.31 14.10
CA ALA A 65 14.49 49.12 13.67
C ALA A 65 14.19 48.16 14.85
N LEU A 66 15.16 47.95 15.76
CA LEU A 66 14.99 47.16 16.98
C LEU A 66 14.01 47.83 17.99
N TRP A 67 14.04 49.16 18.08
CA TRP A 67 13.09 49.93 18.90
C TRP A 67 11.65 49.78 18.39
N ARG A 68 11.44 49.88 17.07
CA ARG A 68 10.10 49.75 16.47
C ARG A 68 9.49 48.36 16.67
N ILE A 69 10.31 47.31 16.75
CA ILE A 69 9.87 45.92 16.97
C ILE A 69 9.69 45.63 18.48
N GLY A 70 10.08 46.56 19.36
CA GLY A 70 9.90 46.46 20.81
C GLY A 70 11.06 45.77 21.54
N HIS A 71 12.20 45.57 20.87
CA HIS A 71 13.39 44.96 21.47
C HIS A 71 14.25 45.97 22.26
N LEU A 72 14.10 47.26 21.99
CA LEU A 72 14.78 48.34 22.70
C LEU A 72 13.77 49.34 23.29
N THR A 73 14.19 50.11 24.29
CA THR A 73 13.47 51.26 24.87
C THR A 73 14.49 52.37 25.15
N VAL A 74 14.10 53.64 24.97
CA VAL A 74 14.98 54.80 25.18
C VAL A 74 14.65 55.44 26.53
N VAL A 75 15.67 55.68 27.36
CA VAL A 75 15.52 56.43 28.62
C VAL A 75 15.44 57.93 28.31
N PRO A 76 14.33 58.61 28.65
CA PRO A 76 14.11 60.01 28.25
C PRO A 76 15.13 61.00 28.82
N GLU A 77 15.67 60.73 30.02
CA GLU A 77 16.52 61.68 30.76
C GLU A 77 17.99 61.66 30.32
N GLY A 78 18.44 60.61 29.60
CA GLY A 78 19.84 60.43 29.20
C GLY A 78 20.07 59.98 27.75
N GLY A 79 19.01 59.64 27.00
CA GLY A 79 19.14 59.14 25.62
C GLY A 79 19.79 57.75 25.52
N GLU A 80 19.92 57.05 26.65
CA GLU A 80 20.48 55.70 26.71
C GLU A 80 19.47 54.67 26.18
N LEU A 81 19.99 53.66 25.49
CA LEU A 81 19.21 52.55 24.95
C LEU A 81 19.23 51.39 25.95
N ILE A 82 18.06 50.88 26.30
CA ILE A 82 17.88 49.71 27.16
C ILE A 82 17.19 48.60 26.36
N VAL A 83 17.63 47.36 26.55
CA VAL A 83 16.99 46.17 25.96
C VAL A 83 15.72 45.82 26.75
N SER A 84 14.63 45.47 26.05
CA SER A 84 13.39 45.07 26.73
C SER A 84 13.57 43.77 27.54
N PRO A 85 12.83 43.55 28.64
CA PRO A 85 13.06 42.43 29.55
C PRO A 85 13.05 41.06 28.87
N ASP A 86 12.04 40.81 28.03
CA ASP A 86 11.91 39.54 27.28
C ASP A 86 13.07 39.31 26.31
N THR A 87 13.62 40.39 25.75
CA THR A 87 14.76 40.35 24.83
C THR A 87 16.06 40.11 25.58
N ALA A 88 16.23 40.73 26.76
CA ALA A 88 17.39 40.52 27.62
C ALA A 88 17.45 39.05 28.09
N ASP A 89 16.33 38.47 28.50
CA ASP A 89 16.23 37.06 28.90
C ASP A 89 16.58 36.10 27.74
N ALA A 90 16.14 36.41 26.52
CA ALA A 90 16.47 35.63 25.34
C ALA A 90 17.96 35.71 24.98
N VAL A 91 18.58 36.88 25.13
CA VAL A 91 20.02 37.09 24.89
C VAL A 91 20.87 36.36 25.94
N VAL A 92 20.53 36.46 27.23
CA VAL A 92 21.23 35.76 28.33
C VAL A 92 21.11 34.25 28.20
N ALA A 93 19.93 33.74 27.80
CA ALA A 93 19.71 32.32 27.57
C ALA A 93 20.34 31.79 26.26
N GLY A 94 21.03 32.63 25.47
CA GLY A 94 21.59 32.25 24.18
C GLY A 94 20.56 31.89 23.10
N ARG A 95 19.29 32.27 23.31
CA ARG A 95 18.14 31.96 22.42
C ARG A 95 17.87 33.07 21.41
N MET A 96 18.93 33.64 20.83
CA MET A 96 18.82 34.78 19.92
C MET A 96 18.21 34.44 18.56
N SER A 97 18.21 33.16 18.18
CA SER A 97 17.52 32.65 16.99
C SER A 97 15.99 32.73 17.07
N VAL A 98 15.43 32.98 18.26
CA VAL A 98 13.98 33.09 18.49
C VAL A 98 13.49 34.55 18.36
N LEU A 99 14.39 35.53 18.39
CA LEU A 99 14.07 36.95 18.27
C LEU A 99 13.80 37.34 16.82
N SER A 100 12.84 38.25 16.60
CA SER A 100 12.52 38.75 15.26
C SER A 100 13.57 39.75 14.79
N GLY A 101 14.20 39.49 13.64
CA GLY A 101 15.13 40.45 13.01
C GLY A 101 14.39 41.64 12.40
N ALA A 102 15.10 42.74 12.14
CA ALA A 102 14.47 43.97 11.65
C ALA A 102 14.63 44.22 10.14
N ALA A 103 15.36 43.35 9.44
CA ALA A 103 15.61 43.47 8.01
C ALA A 103 14.33 43.27 7.18
N ARG A 104 13.95 44.31 6.42
CA ARG A 104 12.86 44.23 5.44
C ARG A 104 13.44 44.41 4.03
N GLU A 105 13.06 43.53 3.10
CA GLU A 105 13.37 43.67 1.68
C GLU A 105 12.07 43.98 0.93
N GLU A 106 12.01 45.12 0.26
CA GLU A 106 10.94 45.36 -0.70
C GLU A 106 11.35 44.88 -2.09
N ARG A 107 10.49 44.07 -2.70
CA ARG A 107 10.75 43.46 -4.01
C ARG A 107 9.51 43.51 -4.86
N THR A 108 9.68 43.68 -6.18
CA THR A 108 8.56 43.57 -7.13
C THR A 108 8.57 42.20 -7.76
N LEU A 109 7.48 41.45 -7.58
CA LEU A 109 7.24 40.16 -8.23
C LEU A 109 6.30 40.33 -9.41
N LYS A 110 6.43 39.44 -10.40
CA LYS A 110 5.47 39.31 -11.49
C LYS A 110 4.63 38.08 -11.24
N LEU A 111 3.31 38.25 -11.21
CA LEU A 111 2.34 37.16 -11.07
C LEU A 111 1.45 37.11 -12.32
N MET A 112 0.87 35.95 -12.58
CA MET A 112 -0.10 35.72 -13.66
C MET A 112 -1.48 35.48 -13.06
N ILE A 113 -2.49 36.12 -13.62
CA ILE A 113 -3.90 35.87 -13.30
C ILE A 113 -4.52 35.13 -14.48
N ASP A 114 -5.05 33.95 -14.20
CA ASP A 114 -5.87 33.18 -15.14
C ASP A 114 -7.34 33.58 -14.96
N PRO A 115 -7.93 34.38 -15.87
CA PRO A 115 -9.30 34.84 -15.75
C PRO A 115 -10.32 33.71 -15.98
N LEU A 116 -9.95 32.65 -16.70
CA LEU A 116 -10.84 31.53 -16.99
C LEU A 116 -10.92 30.58 -15.80
N LEU A 117 -9.79 30.26 -15.18
CA LEU A 117 -9.75 29.40 -13.99
C LEU A 117 -9.92 30.18 -12.67
N GLY A 118 -9.81 31.51 -12.69
CA GLY A 118 -9.88 32.36 -11.49
C GLY A 118 -8.69 32.17 -10.55
N GLN A 119 -7.50 31.89 -11.09
CA GLN A 119 -6.30 31.58 -10.31
C GLN A 119 -5.24 32.68 -10.39
N VAL A 120 -4.50 32.87 -9.30
CA VAL A 120 -3.26 33.65 -9.29
C VAL A 120 -2.08 32.68 -9.19
N LEU A 121 -1.09 32.87 -10.05
CA LEU A 121 0.03 31.95 -10.24
C LEU A 121 1.35 32.74 -10.30
N PRO A 122 2.50 32.13 -9.97
CA PRO A 122 3.80 32.70 -10.29
C PRO A 122 3.95 32.86 -11.81
N LEU A 123 4.75 33.84 -12.26
CA LEU A 123 5.06 34.00 -13.69
C LEU A 123 5.86 32.78 -14.19
N GLU A 124 5.24 31.94 -15.01
CA GLU A 124 5.92 30.84 -15.68
C GLU A 124 6.60 31.32 -16.98
N SER A 125 7.72 30.69 -17.35
CA SER A 125 8.40 30.88 -18.64
C SER A 125 7.48 30.44 -19.78
N GLY A 126 6.69 31.38 -20.33
CA GLY A 126 5.68 31.04 -21.32
C GLY A 126 6.26 30.47 -22.62
N GLN A 127 5.73 29.32 -23.05
CA GLN A 127 5.90 28.80 -24.41
C GLN A 127 4.96 29.52 -25.38
N GLY A 128 5.34 29.58 -26.67
CA GLY A 128 4.47 30.15 -27.72
C GLY A 128 3.23 29.26 -27.93
N ALA A 129 2.04 29.84 -27.81
CA ALA A 129 0.78 29.11 -28.02
C ALA A 129 0.47 28.92 -29.52
N PRO A 130 0.17 27.72 -30.03
CA PRO A 130 -0.31 27.50 -31.40
C PRO A 130 -1.67 28.19 -31.64
N GLN A 131 -1.88 28.84 -32.79
CA GLN A 131 -3.10 29.65 -33.05
C GLN A 131 -4.42 28.88 -32.88
N GLY A 132 -4.46 27.58 -33.24
CA GLY A 132 -5.66 26.74 -33.11
C GLY A 132 -5.97 26.24 -31.70
N GLN A 133 -5.09 26.45 -30.72
CA GLN A 133 -5.25 25.98 -29.33
C GLN A 133 -5.44 27.14 -28.34
N ARG A 134 -5.46 28.38 -28.83
CA ARG A 134 -5.63 29.59 -28.02
C ARG A 134 -7.08 29.82 -27.68
N VAL A 135 -7.36 29.94 -26.39
CA VAL A 135 -8.68 30.28 -25.88
C VAL A 135 -8.79 31.80 -25.78
N GLU A 136 -9.69 32.43 -26.52
CA GLU A 136 -9.92 33.88 -26.41
C GLU A 136 -11.10 34.18 -25.47
N PRO A 137 -10.88 34.80 -24.30
CA PRO A 137 -11.95 35.11 -23.36
C PRO A 137 -12.91 36.15 -23.94
N LEU A 138 -14.20 36.00 -23.62
CA LEU A 138 -15.20 37.05 -23.80
C LEU A 138 -14.75 38.25 -22.94
N ARG A 139 -14.81 39.46 -23.50
CA ARG A 139 -14.34 40.69 -22.82
C ARG A 139 -14.86 40.76 -21.38
N GLY A 140 -13.94 41.05 -20.45
CA GLY A 140 -14.17 41.05 -19.00
C GLY A 140 -13.14 40.16 -18.32
N GLY A 141 -11.93 40.70 -18.09
CA GLY A 141 -11.01 40.05 -17.16
C GLY A 141 -11.63 40.05 -15.76
N VAL A 142 -11.26 39.08 -14.93
CA VAL A 142 -11.57 39.09 -13.49
C VAL A 142 -11.14 40.46 -12.95
N ASP A 143 -12.04 41.17 -12.28
CA ASP A 143 -11.68 42.44 -11.66
C ASP A 143 -10.60 42.16 -10.61
N LEU A 144 -9.52 42.94 -10.60
CA LEU A 144 -8.44 42.78 -9.62
C LEU A 144 -8.97 42.88 -8.18
N ALA A 145 -10.12 43.53 -7.99
CA ALA A 145 -10.84 43.62 -6.73
C ALA A 145 -11.47 42.28 -6.26
N GLU A 146 -11.71 41.32 -7.16
CA GLU A 146 -12.31 40.02 -6.84
C GLU A 146 -11.28 38.97 -6.41
N ILE A 147 -9.98 39.27 -6.58
CA ILE A 147 -8.89 38.35 -6.25
C ILE A 147 -8.64 38.38 -4.74
N SER A 148 -8.71 37.21 -4.11
CA SER A 148 -8.47 37.12 -2.68
C SER A 148 -7.01 37.45 -2.34
N PHE A 149 -6.80 38.22 -1.26
CA PHE A 149 -5.47 38.52 -0.74
C PHE A 149 -4.69 37.23 -0.38
N ALA A 150 -5.41 36.18 0.03
CA ALA A 150 -4.82 34.87 0.34
C ALA A 150 -4.21 34.20 -0.90
N ASP A 151 -4.86 34.31 -2.06
CA ASP A 151 -4.38 33.72 -3.31
C ASP A 151 -3.16 34.50 -3.85
N LEU A 152 -3.19 35.84 -3.77
CA LEU A 152 -2.03 36.68 -4.07
C LEU A 152 -0.82 36.33 -3.21
N ARG A 153 -1.01 36.16 -1.89
CA ARG A 153 0.07 35.78 -0.97
C ARG A 153 0.62 34.38 -1.28
N ARG A 154 -0.24 33.42 -1.60
CA ARG A 154 0.16 32.06 -1.98
C ARG A 154 0.98 32.05 -3.26
N ALA A 155 0.55 32.79 -4.28
CA ALA A 155 1.24 32.90 -5.56
C ALA A 155 2.59 33.63 -5.42
N ALA A 156 2.65 34.70 -4.61
CA ALA A 156 3.89 35.40 -4.29
C ALA A 156 4.89 34.50 -3.55
N ALA A 157 4.43 33.73 -2.56
CA ALA A 157 5.28 32.76 -1.86
C ALA A 157 5.81 31.67 -2.80
N ALA A 158 4.98 31.18 -3.74
CA ALA A 158 5.42 30.24 -4.76
C ALA A 158 6.47 30.85 -5.70
N ALA A 159 6.26 32.09 -6.17
CA ALA A 159 7.22 32.80 -7.02
C ALA A 159 8.59 32.97 -6.33
N LEU A 160 8.60 33.29 -5.03
CA LEU A 160 9.84 33.44 -4.24
C LEU A 160 10.60 32.12 -4.07
N ARG A 161 9.89 30.98 -3.96
CA ARG A 161 10.51 29.65 -3.90
C ARG A 161 11.16 29.28 -5.23
N THR A 162 10.46 29.50 -6.35
CA THR A 162 11.01 29.23 -7.68
C THR A 162 12.22 30.12 -8.00
N ASP A 163 12.21 31.39 -7.58
CA ASP A 163 13.38 32.28 -7.69
C ASP A 163 14.58 31.79 -6.84
N ALA A 164 14.32 31.19 -5.68
CA ALA A 164 15.37 30.61 -4.83
C ALA A 164 15.99 29.34 -5.46
N GLU A 165 15.18 28.52 -6.10
CA GLU A 165 15.60 27.29 -6.79
C GLU A 165 16.40 27.59 -8.08
N THR A 166 16.05 28.67 -8.80
CA THR A 166 16.68 29.05 -10.07
C THR A 166 17.88 30.00 -9.94
N GLY A 167 18.14 30.54 -8.74
CA GLY A 167 19.29 31.42 -8.47
C GLY A 167 20.64 30.70 -8.54
N SER A 168 21.68 31.37 -9.07
CA SER A 168 23.05 30.84 -9.17
C SER A 168 23.59 30.28 -7.84
N ALA A 169 24.44 29.26 -7.88
CA ALA A 169 25.01 28.54 -6.71
C ALA A 169 25.69 29.44 -5.64
N ARG A 170 25.98 30.71 -5.95
CA ARG A 170 26.51 31.70 -5.00
C ARG A 170 25.42 32.39 -4.16
N ALA A 171 24.17 32.41 -4.63
CA ALA A 171 23.00 32.94 -3.91
C ALA A 171 22.36 31.90 -2.96
N GLN A 172 22.55 30.60 -3.22
CA GLN A 172 21.97 29.51 -2.42
C GLN A 172 22.61 29.38 -1.01
N ARG A 173 23.80 29.94 -0.77
CA ARG A 173 24.51 29.81 0.53
C ARG A 173 24.07 30.81 1.62
N ALA A 174 23.08 31.66 1.38
CA ALA A 174 22.62 32.64 2.38
C ALA A 174 21.11 32.92 2.38
N ILE A 175 20.26 31.97 2.00
CA ILE A 175 18.80 32.21 1.91
C ILE A 175 18.15 31.89 3.26
N ARG A 176 18.03 32.91 4.12
CA ARG A 176 17.05 32.91 5.22
C ARG A 176 15.64 32.74 4.64
N GLU A 177 14.76 32.05 5.37
CA GLU A 177 13.37 31.84 4.94
C GLU A 177 12.65 33.20 4.80
N ARG A 178 12.27 33.57 3.57
CA ARG A 178 11.61 34.84 3.26
C ARG A 178 10.09 34.71 3.45
N ARG A 179 9.50 35.58 4.26
CA ARG A 179 8.05 35.63 4.52
C ARG A 179 7.45 36.91 3.97
N VAL A 180 6.30 36.80 3.30
CA VAL A 180 5.59 37.96 2.74
C VAL A 180 4.75 38.63 3.83
N LEU A 181 5.10 39.86 4.21
CA LEU A 181 4.37 40.67 5.21
C LEU A 181 3.23 41.44 4.55
N GLU A 182 3.54 42.15 3.47
CA GLU A 182 2.60 43.03 2.76
C GLU A 182 2.69 42.80 1.25
N LEU A 183 1.55 42.95 0.56
CA LEU A 183 1.42 42.88 -0.88
C LEU A 183 0.65 44.10 -1.39
N HIS A 184 1.21 44.80 -2.36
CA HIS A 184 0.55 45.90 -3.04
C HIS A 184 0.58 45.66 -4.55
N VAL A 185 -0.59 45.55 -5.17
CA VAL A 185 -0.70 45.35 -6.62
C VAL A 185 -0.37 46.66 -7.33
N GLN A 186 0.60 46.64 -8.22
CA GLN A 186 0.97 47.76 -9.07
C GLN A 186 0.24 47.67 -10.41
N HIS A 187 -0.42 48.75 -10.80
CA HIS A 187 -1.09 48.86 -12.08
C HIS A 187 -0.05 49.11 -13.18
N GLY A 188 0.18 48.09 -14.02
CA GLY A 188 1.01 48.18 -15.22
C GLY A 188 0.19 47.94 -16.48
N PRO A 189 0.74 48.21 -17.68
CA PRO A 189 0.07 47.86 -18.93
C PRO A 189 -0.16 46.34 -18.99
N PRO A 190 -1.34 45.86 -19.44
CA PRO A 190 -1.67 44.44 -19.43
C PRO A 190 -0.77 43.67 -20.38
N VAL A 191 0.19 42.92 -19.83
CA VAL A 191 1.01 41.98 -20.60
C VAL A 191 0.35 40.61 -20.52
N ARG A 192 -0.08 40.08 -21.67
CA ARG A 192 -0.74 38.78 -21.73
C ARG A 192 0.26 37.65 -22.00
N ARG A 193 0.17 36.58 -21.23
CA ARG A 193 0.94 35.34 -21.39
C ARG A 193 -0.02 34.17 -21.59
N TRP A 194 0.47 33.06 -22.13
CA TRP A 194 -0.34 31.88 -22.40
C TRP A 194 0.09 30.72 -21.51
N ARG A 195 -0.87 30.10 -20.82
CA ARG A 195 -0.65 28.94 -19.95
C ARG A 195 -1.23 27.69 -20.60
N PRO A 196 -0.44 26.61 -20.77
CA PRO A 196 -0.96 25.34 -21.25
C PRO A 196 -1.76 24.64 -20.15
N VAL A 197 -2.98 24.22 -20.46
CA VAL A 197 -3.89 23.48 -19.59
C VAL A 197 -4.37 22.23 -20.31
N LEU A 198 -4.20 21.07 -19.67
CA LEU A 198 -4.71 19.81 -20.18
C LEU A 198 -6.22 19.68 -19.98
N VAL A 199 -6.93 19.42 -21.07
CA VAL A 199 -8.38 19.24 -21.09
C VAL A 199 -8.74 17.97 -21.85
N ARG A 200 -9.90 17.42 -21.55
CA ARG A 200 -10.50 16.30 -22.26
C ARG A 200 -11.82 16.78 -22.88
N PRO A 201 -11.85 17.05 -24.19
CA PRO A 201 -13.10 17.34 -24.88
C PRO A 201 -13.93 16.06 -25.03
N TRP A 202 -15.25 16.21 -24.93
CA TRP A 202 -16.20 15.13 -25.13
C TRP A 202 -17.42 15.62 -25.90
N LEU A 203 -17.98 14.74 -26.75
CA LEU A 203 -19.24 15.01 -27.43
C LEU A 203 -20.41 14.48 -26.59
N GLY A 204 -21.35 15.37 -26.28
CA GLY A 204 -22.61 15.02 -25.64
C GLY A 204 -23.53 14.24 -26.60
N HIS A 205 -24.55 13.59 -26.03
CA HIS A 205 -25.47 12.72 -26.77
C HIS A 205 -26.49 13.49 -27.63
N SER A 206 -26.58 14.80 -27.44
CA SER A 206 -27.36 15.71 -28.28
C SER A 206 -26.47 16.21 -29.43
N PRO A 207 -26.90 16.14 -30.70
CA PRO A 207 -26.09 16.48 -31.85
C PRO A 207 -25.48 17.88 -31.71
N GLY A 208 -24.15 17.97 -31.69
CA GLY A 208 -23.42 19.23 -31.65
C GLY A 208 -23.05 19.77 -30.26
N THR A 209 -23.37 19.06 -29.18
CA THR A 209 -23.01 19.48 -27.81
C THR A 209 -21.57 19.08 -27.51
N LEU A 210 -20.67 20.06 -27.33
CA LEU A 210 -19.27 19.83 -26.98
C LEU A 210 -19.05 20.23 -25.52
N GLY A 211 -18.65 19.26 -24.70
CA GLY A 211 -18.21 19.50 -23.34
C GLY A 211 -16.69 19.43 -23.21
N VAL A 212 -16.15 20.11 -22.20
CA VAL A 212 -14.71 20.18 -21.93
C VAL A 212 -14.48 19.94 -20.45
N THR A 213 -13.72 18.89 -20.12
CA THR A 213 -13.31 18.61 -18.73
C THR A 213 -11.84 18.95 -18.54
N VAL A 214 -11.51 19.81 -17.58
CA VAL A 214 -10.12 20.11 -17.21
C VAL A 214 -9.56 18.94 -16.43
N VAL A 215 -8.57 18.24 -17.00
CA VAL A 215 -7.92 17.06 -16.41
C VAL A 215 -6.50 17.35 -15.93
N ASP A 216 -6.04 18.60 -16.07
CA ASP A 216 -4.70 19.00 -15.69
C ASP A 216 -4.44 18.79 -14.18
N PRO A 217 -3.49 17.90 -13.80
CA PRO A 217 -3.21 17.62 -12.40
C PRO A 217 -2.68 18.85 -11.65
N ARG A 218 -2.08 19.81 -12.37
CA ARG A 218 -1.52 21.06 -11.81
C ARG A 218 -2.61 22.06 -11.41
N VAL A 219 -3.85 21.85 -11.85
CA VAL A 219 -5.01 22.65 -11.47
C VAL A 219 -5.67 21.98 -10.26
N PRO A 220 -5.88 22.65 -9.11
CA PRO A 220 -6.58 22.04 -7.97
C PRO A 220 -8.04 21.69 -8.30
N PRO A 221 -8.64 20.65 -7.67
CA PRO A 221 -9.96 20.13 -8.01
C PRO A 221 -11.07 21.19 -8.06
N ALA A 222 -11.13 22.10 -7.08
CA ALA A 222 -12.13 23.17 -7.01
C ALA A 222 -12.13 24.09 -8.26
N PHE A 223 -10.96 24.29 -8.89
CA PHE A 223 -10.84 25.10 -10.10
C PHE A 223 -11.00 24.28 -11.38
N ARG A 224 -10.84 22.95 -11.33
CA ARG A 224 -11.09 22.08 -12.49
C ARG A 224 -12.56 22.11 -12.86
N GLU A 225 -13.46 22.02 -11.89
CA GLU A 225 -14.90 22.01 -12.15
C GLU A 225 -15.38 23.36 -12.71
N ALA A 226 -15.03 24.45 -12.03
CA ALA A 226 -15.35 25.81 -12.52
C ALA A 226 -14.73 26.10 -13.90
N GLY A 227 -13.49 25.68 -14.12
CA GLY A 227 -12.80 25.80 -15.40
C GLY A 227 -13.46 24.96 -16.51
N SER A 228 -13.89 23.74 -16.19
CA SER A 228 -14.62 22.86 -17.12
C SER A 228 -15.94 23.49 -17.54
N ALA A 229 -16.70 24.01 -16.58
CA ALA A 229 -17.97 24.69 -16.84
C ALA A 229 -17.78 25.93 -17.75
N ARG A 230 -16.80 26.79 -17.43
CA ARG A 230 -16.51 28.00 -18.22
C ARG A 230 -15.98 27.69 -19.62
N LEU A 231 -15.08 26.71 -19.77
CA LEU A 231 -14.57 26.30 -21.08
C LEU A 231 -15.65 25.63 -21.93
N THR A 232 -16.51 24.82 -21.31
CA THR A 232 -17.70 24.25 -21.98
C THR A 232 -18.64 25.37 -22.44
N GLN A 233 -18.94 26.34 -21.58
CA GLN A 233 -19.77 27.49 -21.94
C GLN A 233 -19.14 28.33 -23.05
N LEU A 234 -17.82 28.55 -23.02
CA LEU A 234 -17.10 29.31 -24.05
C LEU A 234 -17.12 28.57 -25.40
N ALA A 235 -16.96 27.24 -25.39
CA ALA A 235 -17.07 26.40 -26.58
C ALA A 235 -18.49 26.41 -27.17
N VAL A 236 -19.52 26.42 -26.33
CA VAL A 236 -20.92 26.58 -26.75
C VAL A 236 -21.16 27.97 -27.36
N ASN A 237 -20.69 29.03 -26.69
CA ASN A 237 -20.90 30.41 -27.12
C ASN A 237 -20.12 30.78 -28.40
N ARG A 238 -18.99 30.10 -28.67
CA ARG A 238 -18.14 30.34 -29.85
C ARG A 238 -17.90 29.04 -30.61
N ALA A 239 -18.99 28.45 -31.10
CA ALA A 239 -18.95 27.18 -31.83
C ALA A 239 -18.00 27.19 -33.05
N ASP A 240 -17.83 28.35 -33.69
CA ASP A 240 -16.99 28.53 -34.89
C ASP A 240 -15.53 28.90 -34.59
N ALA A 241 -15.15 29.09 -33.32
CA ALA A 241 -13.79 29.50 -32.97
C ALA A 241 -12.76 28.38 -33.26
N PRO A 242 -11.51 28.72 -33.65
CA PRO A 242 -10.47 27.73 -33.96
C PRO A 242 -10.21 26.72 -32.83
N PHE A 243 -10.22 27.16 -31.56
CA PHE A 243 -10.04 26.26 -30.42
C PHE A 243 -11.24 25.32 -30.21
N THR A 244 -12.46 25.76 -30.51
CA THR A 244 -13.66 24.91 -30.44
C THR A 244 -13.60 23.83 -31.53
N GLN A 245 -13.18 24.18 -32.75
CA GLN A 245 -12.97 23.21 -33.82
C GLN A 245 -11.87 22.20 -33.45
N HIS A 246 -10.79 22.67 -32.82
CA HIS A 246 -9.72 21.81 -32.32
C HIS A 246 -10.20 20.85 -31.22
N LEU A 247 -11.04 21.32 -30.29
CA LEU A 247 -11.65 20.47 -29.28
C LEU A 247 -12.60 19.45 -29.91
N ARG A 248 -13.44 19.84 -30.88
CA ARG A 248 -14.36 18.93 -31.57
C ARG A 248 -13.64 17.81 -32.32
N SER A 249 -12.50 18.10 -32.97
CA SER A 249 -11.74 17.08 -33.71
C SER A 249 -11.05 16.04 -32.82
N HIS A 250 -10.90 16.34 -31.52
CA HIS A 250 -10.31 15.45 -30.53
C HIS A 250 -11.33 14.96 -29.49
N ALA A 251 -12.60 15.36 -29.63
CA ALA A 251 -13.64 15.02 -28.69
C ALA A 251 -13.98 13.54 -28.80
N VAL A 252 -13.84 12.82 -27.69
CA VAL A 252 -14.25 11.42 -27.62
C VAL A 252 -15.76 11.39 -27.39
N SER A 253 -16.49 10.52 -28.10
CA SER A 253 -17.90 10.23 -27.80
C SER A 253 -17.97 9.58 -26.42
N GLN A 254 -18.18 10.39 -25.39
CA GLN A 254 -18.07 9.94 -24.01
C GLN A 254 -19.45 9.55 -23.51
N THR A 255 -19.60 8.27 -23.16
CA THR A 255 -20.68 7.80 -22.30
C THR A 255 -20.47 8.48 -20.93
N LEU A 256 -21.35 9.43 -20.59
CA LEU A 256 -21.22 10.51 -19.61
C LEU A 256 -20.95 10.13 -18.13
N ALA A 257 -20.67 8.89 -17.78
CA ALA A 257 -20.46 8.51 -16.39
C ALA A 257 -18.96 8.41 -16.08
N ALA A 258 -18.45 9.27 -15.20
CA ALA A 258 -17.27 8.92 -14.41
C ALA A 258 -17.52 7.53 -13.78
N PRO A 259 -16.51 6.65 -13.70
CA PRO A 259 -16.70 5.33 -13.12
C PRO A 259 -17.25 5.51 -11.70
N THR A 260 -18.36 4.84 -11.41
CA THR A 260 -18.96 4.85 -10.07
C THR A 260 -18.01 4.22 -9.06
N VAL A 261 -18.18 4.52 -7.78
CA VAL A 261 -17.34 3.92 -6.72
C VAL A 261 -17.45 2.40 -6.76
N GLU A 262 -18.64 1.88 -7.05
CA GLU A 262 -18.94 0.47 -7.30
C GLU A 262 -18.16 -0.07 -8.51
N GLY A 263 -18.16 0.66 -9.63
CA GLY A 263 -17.42 0.28 -10.83
C GLY A 263 -15.90 0.26 -10.62
N LEU A 264 -15.38 1.18 -9.79
CA LEU A 264 -13.98 1.18 -9.37
C LEU A 264 -13.68 0.00 -8.44
N ALA A 265 -14.56 -0.32 -7.49
CA ALA A 265 -14.42 -1.49 -6.62
C ALA A 265 -14.39 -2.79 -7.43
N ASP A 266 -15.27 -2.91 -8.42
CA ASP A 266 -15.32 -4.06 -9.32
C ASP A 266 -14.10 -4.16 -10.22
N THR A 267 -13.60 -3.02 -10.67
CA THR A 267 -12.35 -2.98 -11.45
C THR A 267 -11.17 -3.41 -10.59
N LEU A 268 -11.06 -2.92 -9.36
CA LEU A 268 -10.01 -3.30 -8.43
C LEU A 268 -10.04 -4.81 -8.17
N ALA A 269 -11.19 -5.36 -7.80
CA ALA A 269 -11.31 -6.79 -7.52
C ALA A 269 -11.09 -7.67 -8.75
N LYS A 270 -11.53 -7.24 -9.94
CA LYS A 270 -11.22 -7.96 -11.19
C LYS A 270 -9.72 -7.97 -11.48
N ARG A 271 -8.99 -6.91 -11.12
CA ARG A 271 -7.52 -6.87 -11.24
C ARG A 271 -6.85 -7.76 -10.20
N VAL A 272 -7.33 -7.73 -8.95
CA VAL A 272 -6.84 -8.59 -7.87
C VAL A 272 -7.05 -10.08 -8.20
N GLY A 273 -8.21 -10.45 -8.74
CA GLY A 273 -8.47 -11.83 -9.18
C GLY A 273 -7.60 -12.33 -10.35
N ARG A 274 -6.76 -11.48 -10.94
CA ARG A 274 -5.76 -11.86 -11.97
C ARG A 274 -4.35 -12.01 -11.40
N LEU A 275 -4.17 -11.85 -10.09
CA LEU A 275 -2.85 -11.96 -9.47
C LEU A 275 -2.32 -13.40 -9.45
N ALA A 276 -3.21 -14.36 -9.26
CA ALA A 276 -2.87 -15.78 -9.18
C ALA A 276 -2.06 -16.23 -10.41
N GLY A 277 -0.83 -16.68 -10.18
CA GLY A 277 0.06 -17.21 -11.21
C GLY A 277 0.81 -16.16 -12.04
N LEU A 278 0.86 -14.90 -11.61
CA LEU A 278 1.62 -13.87 -12.32
C LEU A 278 3.14 -14.16 -12.32
N PRO A 279 3.81 -14.10 -13.49
CA PRO A 279 5.26 -14.22 -13.59
C PRO A 279 5.97 -13.10 -12.82
N THR A 280 7.10 -13.42 -12.17
CA THR A 280 7.87 -12.49 -11.32
C THR A 280 8.18 -11.15 -12.00
N GLY A 281 8.50 -11.17 -13.31
CA GLY A 281 8.82 -9.95 -14.07
C GLY A 281 7.65 -8.98 -14.31
N GLN A 282 6.39 -9.41 -14.11
CA GLN A 282 5.19 -8.58 -14.31
C GLN A 282 4.60 -8.06 -12.99
N ARG A 283 5.01 -8.61 -11.84
CA ARG A 283 4.41 -8.32 -10.53
C ARG A 283 4.51 -6.84 -10.15
N THR A 284 5.66 -6.20 -10.37
CA THR A 284 5.84 -4.77 -10.06
C THR A 284 4.88 -3.88 -10.85
N GLY A 285 4.74 -4.12 -12.17
CA GLY A 285 3.81 -3.34 -13.00
C GLY A 285 2.35 -3.55 -12.62
N HIS A 286 1.96 -4.78 -12.25
CA HIS A 286 0.62 -5.05 -11.72
C HIS A 286 0.39 -4.43 -10.34
N HIS A 287 1.40 -4.42 -9.47
CA HIS A 287 1.33 -3.77 -8.16
C HIS A 287 1.10 -2.25 -8.29
N GLU A 288 1.81 -1.58 -9.19
CA GLU A 288 1.59 -0.15 -9.47
C GLU A 288 0.17 0.12 -9.98
N GLN A 289 -0.35 -0.72 -10.88
CA GLN A 289 -1.72 -0.61 -11.39
C GLN A 289 -2.79 -0.86 -10.31
N LEU A 290 -2.53 -1.77 -9.37
CA LEU A 290 -3.41 -2.01 -8.22
C LEU A 290 -3.36 -0.86 -7.22
N THR A 291 -2.18 -0.33 -6.95
CA THR A 291 -1.97 0.85 -6.11
C THR A 291 -2.71 2.05 -6.67
N GLU A 292 -2.57 2.33 -7.98
CA GLU A 292 -3.31 3.41 -8.64
C GLU A 292 -4.82 3.20 -8.55
N ALA A 293 -5.31 1.99 -8.84
CA ALA A 293 -6.74 1.67 -8.74
C ALA A 293 -7.27 1.80 -7.32
N ALA A 294 -6.50 1.39 -6.32
CA ALA A 294 -6.83 1.48 -4.90
C ALA A 294 -6.84 2.93 -4.40
N VAL A 295 -5.89 3.76 -4.83
CA VAL A 295 -5.87 5.21 -4.53
C VAL A 295 -7.07 5.90 -5.18
N GLN A 296 -7.35 5.61 -6.46
CA GLN A 296 -8.50 6.18 -7.15
C GLN A 296 -9.83 5.77 -6.49
N PHE A 297 -9.94 4.49 -6.12
CA PHE A 297 -11.09 3.97 -5.38
C PHE A 297 -11.22 4.62 -4.01
N GLY A 298 -10.14 4.69 -3.22
CA GLY A 298 -10.12 5.31 -1.88
C GLY A 298 -10.49 6.79 -1.91
N GLN A 299 -9.96 7.56 -2.88
CA GLN A 299 -10.35 8.96 -3.09
C GLN A 299 -11.84 9.10 -3.45
N SER A 300 -12.36 8.20 -4.30
CA SER A 300 -13.77 8.23 -4.70
C SER A 300 -14.70 7.78 -3.56
N LEU A 301 -14.26 6.83 -2.72
CA LEU A 301 -14.96 6.41 -1.52
C LEU A 301 -14.96 7.51 -0.46
N ALA A 302 -13.82 8.17 -0.21
CA ALA A 302 -13.73 9.31 0.69
C ALA A 302 -14.63 10.46 0.21
N ALA A 303 -14.62 10.76 -1.09
CA ALA A 303 -15.54 11.74 -1.68
C ALA A 303 -17.00 11.30 -1.54
N ARG A 304 -17.32 10.00 -1.68
CA ARG A 304 -18.67 9.49 -1.40
C ARG A 304 -19.07 9.73 0.04
N ILE A 305 -18.23 9.33 1.01
CA ILE A 305 -18.46 9.49 2.45
C ILE A 305 -18.64 10.97 2.81
N GLU A 306 -17.82 11.86 2.25
CA GLU A 306 -17.96 13.30 2.46
C GLU A 306 -19.35 13.80 2.00
N HIS A 307 -19.91 13.21 0.94
CA HIS A 307 -21.22 13.57 0.41
C HIS A 307 -22.36 12.71 0.96
N GLU A 308 -22.13 11.82 1.92
CA GLU A 308 -23.19 11.09 2.61
C GLU A 308 -23.96 12.06 3.52
N ALA A 309 -25.29 12.01 3.43
CA ALA A 309 -26.15 12.83 4.28
C ALA A 309 -27.36 12.02 4.75
N SER A 310 -27.89 12.37 5.92
CA SER A 310 -29.23 11.93 6.31
C SER A 310 -30.24 12.61 5.39
N VAL A 311 -31.04 11.81 4.67
CA VAL A 311 -32.06 12.33 3.76
C VAL A 311 -33.45 11.81 4.16
N GLU A 312 -34.30 12.74 4.57
CA GLU A 312 -35.71 12.49 4.89
C GLU A 312 -36.60 13.10 3.79
N PRO A 313 -37.35 12.30 3.01
CA PRO A 313 -38.36 12.81 2.10
C PRO A 313 -39.58 13.31 2.88
N ILE A 314 -39.95 14.57 2.65
CA ILE A 314 -41.06 15.25 3.30
C ILE A 314 -42.16 15.50 2.27
N GLY A 315 -43.37 15.03 2.56
CA GLY A 315 -44.54 15.20 1.70
C GLY A 315 -45.51 16.28 2.19
N GLY A 316 -46.16 16.96 1.25
CA GLY A 316 -47.38 17.77 1.49
C GLY A 316 -47.25 18.85 2.57
N GLU A 317 -48.22 18.92 3.48
CA GLU A 317 -48.30 19.98 4.50
C GLU A 317 -47.16 19.97 5.53
N ARG A 318 -46.45 18.84 5.68
CA ARG A 318 -45.27 18.74 6.57
C ARG A 318 -44.14 19.66 6.13
N LEU A 319 -44.07 20.01 4.83
CA LEU A 319 -43.02 20.89 4.28
C LEU A 319 -42.97 22.26 4.96
N VAL A 320 -44.14 22.86 5.22
CA VAL A 320 -44.24 24.17 5.86
C VAL A 320 -43.74 24.11 7.30
N ARG A 321 -44.14 23.05 8.01
CA ARG A 321 -43.73 22.81 9.40
C ARG A 321 -42.22 22.56 9.51
N THR A 322 -41.64 21.77 8.60
CA THR A 322 -40.21 21.53 8.56
C THR A 322 -39.42 22.80 8.24
N ALA A 323 -39.92 23.64 7.32
CA ALA A 323 -39.30 24.94 7.04
C ALA A 323 -39.31 25.87 8.26
N ALA A 324 -40.45 25.96 8.96
CA ALA A 324 -40.56 26.72 10.21
C ALA A 324 -39.60 26.19 11.30
N GLN A 325 -39.54 24.88 11.48
CA GLN A 325 -38.64 24.25 12.44
C GLN A 325 -37.16 24.54 12.14
N LEU A 326 -36.74 24.49 10.87
CA LEU A 326 -35.37 24.85 10.49
C LEU A 326 -35.03 26.31 10.83
N ILE A 327 -36.01 27.22 10.74
CA ILE A 327 -35.83 28.64 11.10
C ILE A 327 -35.76 28.81 12.62
N ASP A 328 -36.59 28.09 13.37
CA ASP A 328 -36.61 28.14 14.83
C ASP A 328 -35.34 27.55 15.45
N ASP A 329 -34.82 26.47 14.86
CA ASP A 329 -33.62 25.80 15.34
C ASP A 329 -32.31 26.52 14.93
N ALA A 330 -32.39 27.58 14.11
CA ALA A 330 -31.19 28.27 13.60
C ALA A 330 -30.47 29.05 14.70
N HIS A 331 -29.14 28.97 14.67
CA HIS A 331 -28.26 29.63 15.65
C HIS A 331 -27.45 30.79 15.05
N THR A 332 -26.97 30.67 13.81
CA THR A 332 -26.10 31.67 13.18
C THR A 332 -26.79 32.35 11.99
N GLN A 333 -27.32 31.57 11.05
CA GLN A 333 -27.96 32.06 9.85
C GLN A 333 -29.10 31.17 9.36
N VAL A 334 -30.02 31.79 8.62
CA VAL A 334 -31.03 31.14 7.81
C VAL A 334 -30.94 31.70 6.40
N VAL A 335 -30.77 30.84 5.40
CA VAL A 335 -30.75 31.25 3.99
C VAL A 335 -31.96 30.67 3.26
N ILE A 336 -32.80 31.54 2.71
CA ILE A 336 -34.00 31.13 1.95
C ILE A 336 -33.84 31.55 0.49
N VAL A 337 -33.89 30.57 -0.40
CA VAL A 337 -33.93 30.79 -1.86
C VAL A 337 -35.29 30.36 -2.38
N ALA A 338 -35.99 31.27 -3.06
CA ALA A 338 -37.31 30.97 -3.63
C ALA A 338 -37.56 31.81 -4.89
N SER A 339 -38.39 31.33 -5.84
CA SER A 339 -38.75 32.21 -6.95
C SER A 339 -39.58 33.42 -6.51
N ARG A 340 -40.46 33.25 -5.52
CA ARG A 340 -41.25 34.32 -4.89
C ARG A 340 -41.78 33.86 -3.53
N LEU A 341 -42.03 34.80 -2.61
CA LEU A 341 -42.78 34.54 -1.38
C LEU A 341 -44.26 34.84 -1.62
N THR A 342 -45.15 33.89 -1.31
CA THR A 342 -46.60 34.13 -1.37
C THR A 342 -47.08 34.82 -0.09
N PRO A 343 -48.20 35.55 -0.13
CA PRO A 343 -48.80 36.12 1.07
C PRO A 343 -49.10 35.05 2.14
N SER A 344 -49.61 33.89 1.71
CA SER A 344 -49.94 32.78 2.61
C SER A 344 -48.69 32.20 3.28
N SER A 345 -47.62 31.97 2.52
CA SER A 345 -46.37 31.46 3.06
C SER A 345 -45.66 32.45 3.97
N SER A 346 -45.68 33.74 3.60
CA SER A 346 -45.09 34.79 4.43
C SER A 346 -45.80 34.90 5.77
N ARG A 347 -47.14 34.83 5.80
CA ARG A 347 -47.91 34.89 7.05
C ARG A 347 -47.58 33.74 8.00
N ILE A 348 -47.34 32.55 7.46
CA ILE A 348 -46.98 31.37 8.26
C ILE A 348 -45.54 31.48 8.77
N LEU A 349 -44.58 31.91 7.94
CA LEU A 349 -43.17 31.99 8.33
C LEU A 349 -42.81 33.23 9.16
N GLN A 350 -43.58 34.31 9.06
CA GLN A 350 -43.32 35.59 9.75
C GLN A 350 -42.99 35.43 11.25
N PRO A 351 -43.79 34.71 12.08
CA PRO A 351 -43.48 34.57 13.51
C PRO A 351 -42.11 33.90 13.73
N HIS A 352 -41.77 32.90 12.93
CA HIS A 352 -40.49 32.17 13.01
C HIS A 352 -39.31 33.05 12.59
N LEU A 353 -39.46 33.80 11.49
CA LEU A 353 -38.44 34.75 11.03
C LEU A 353 -38.21 35.88 12.04
N THR A 354 -39.28 36.37 12.66
CA THR A 354 -39.21 37.38 13.72
C THR A 354 -38.48 36.82 14.94
N GLY A 355 -38.81 35.59 15.34
CA GLY A 355 -38.11 34.87 16.40
C GLY A 355 -36.62 34.71 16.10
N ALA A 356 -36.25 34.30 14.89
CA ALA A 356 -34.85 34.14 14.48
C ALA A 356 -34.07 35.47 14.56
N VAL A 357 -34.61 36.56 14.00
CA VAL A 357 -33.97 37.89 14.07
C VAL A 357 -33.83 38.36 15.53
N SER A 358 -34.82 38.12 16.38
CA SER A 358 -34.75 38.48 17.81
C SER A 358 -33.69 37.70 18.59
N ARG A 359 -33.32 36.49 18.13
CA ARG A 359 -32.21 35.70 18.67
C ARG A 359 -30.84 36.12 18.11
N GLY A 360 -30.80 37.13 17.23
CA GLY A 360 -29.58 37.56 16.55
C GLY A 360 -29.17 36.72 15.34
N VAL A 361 -30.04 35.79 14.89
CA VAL A 361 -29.78 34.95 13.72
C VAL A 361 -29.85 35.78 12.44
N GLN A 362 -28.88 35.62 11.54
CA GLN A 362 -28.85 36.31 10.26
C GLN A 362 -29.79 35.64 9.24
N VAL A 363 -30.82 36.33 8.81
CA VAL A 363 -31.76 35.84 7.78
C VAL A 363 -31.40 36.44 6.42
N VAL A 364 -31.04 35.60 5.45
CA VAL A 364 -30.73 36.00 4.07
C VAL A 364 -31.82 35.51 3.12
N LEU A 365 -32.46 36.43 2.40
CA LEU A 365 -33.50 36.13 1.41
C LEU A 365 -33.01 36.35 -0.02
N LEU A 366 -33.15 35.33 -0.87
CA LEU A 366 -32.80 35.36 -2.29
C LEU A 366 -34.04 35.03 -3.13
N LEU A 367 -34.53 36.02 -3.89
CA LEU A 367 -35.77 35.89 -4.66
C LEU A 367 -35.56 36.08 -6.16
N GLU A 368 -36.09 35.17 -6.98
CA GLU A 368 -36.08 35.32 -8.47
C GLU A 368 -36.95 36.53 -8.88
N GLN A 369 -38.02 36.79 -8.12
CA GLN A 369 -38.91 37.93 -8.29
C GLN A 369 -38.97 38.74 -6.99
N VAL A 370 -38.39 39.94 -7.02
CA VAL A 370 -38.36 40.86 -5.86
C VAL A 370 -39.70 41.63 -5.71
N GLY A 371 -40.59 41.55 -6.71
CA GLY A 371 -41.86 42.29 -6.74
C GLY A 371 -42.82 41.93 -5.60
N SER A 372 -43.04 42.90 -4.71
CA SER A 372 -43.89 42.86 -3.49
C SER A 372 -43.40 41.94 -2.37
N LEU A 373 -42.27 42.29 -1.75
CA LEU A 373 -42.00 41.82 -0.39
C LEU A 373 -43.16 42.28 0.52
N PRO A 374 -43.73 41.37 1.34
CA PRO A 374 -44.77 41.72 2.30
C PRO A 374 -44.31 42.84 3.24
N SER A 375 -45.19 43.80 3.52
CA SER A 375 -44.90 44.96 4.37
C SER A 375 -44.32 44.57 5.72
N ASP A 376 -44.75 43.43 6.27
CA ASP A 376 -44.30 42.91 7.56
C ASP A 376 -42.81 42.52 7.56
N LEU A 377 -42.28 42.02 6.43
CA LEU A 377 -40.85 41.70 6.30
C LEU A 377 -39.99 42.96 6.11
N LEU A 378 -40.56 44.00 5.48
CA LEU A 378 -39.90 45.31 5.37
C LEU A 378 -39.82 46.01 6.73
N VAL A 379 -40.86 45.88 7.55
CA VAL A 379 -40.86 46.36 8.95
C VAL A 379 -39.82 45.59 9.78
N LEU A 380 -39.71 44.26 9.60
CA LEU A 380 -38.70 43.45 10.28
C LEU A 380 -37.27 43.88 9.94
N ALA A 381 -37.00 44.16 8.65
CA ALA A 381 -35.70 44.66 8.20
C ALA A 381 -35.36 46.08 8.72
N GLY A 382 -36.38 46.87 9.09
CA GLY A 382 -36.23 48.20 9.68
C GLY A 382 -36.26 48.23 11.22
N SER A 383 -36.29 47.07 11.89
CA SER A 383 -36.34 46.96 13.36
C SER A 383 -34.99 47.21 14.03
N GLU A 384 -34.90 47.10 15.37
CA GLU A 384 -33.70 47.38 16.19
C GLU A 384 -32.45 46.56 15.80
N HIS A 385 -32.61 45.48 15.03
CA HIS A 385 -31.52 44.59 14.59
C HIS A 385 -31.39 44.53 13.04
N PRO A 386 -31.16 45.66 12.35
CA PRO A 386 -31.21 45.72 10.89
C PRO A 386 -30.09 44.93 10.21
N ALA A 387 -28.98 44.65 10.91
CA ALA A 387 -27.88 43.84 10.40
C ALA A 387 -28.22 42.34 10.30
N SER A 388 -29.28 41.89 10.98
CA SER A 388 -29.68 40.48 11.05
C SER A 388 -30.65 40.07 9.93
N MET A 389 -31.08 40.99 9.05
CA MET A 389 -31.94 40.65 7.90
C MET A 389 -31.41 41.22 6.59
N VAL A 390 -31.05 40.33 5.66
CA VAL A 390 -30.53 40.68 4.32
C VAL A 390 -31.61 40.42 3.29
N LEU A 391 -32.23 41.51 2.83
CA LEU A 391 -33.26 41.49 1.80
C LEU A 391 -32.66 41.60 0.39
N PRO A 392 -33.25 40.93 -0.63
CA PRO A 392 -32.74 40.98 -1.99
C PRO A 392 -33.01 42.36 -2.60
N ARG A 393 -31.94 43.04 -3.03
CA ARG A 393 -32.04 44.31 -3.79
C ARG A 393 -32.22 44.07 -5.28
N GLN A 394 -31.76 42.92 -5.75
CA GLN A 394 -31.81 42.49 -7.14
C GLN A 394 -32.32 41.04 -7.19
N PRO A 395 -32.99 40.65 -8.29
CA PRO A 395 -33.44 39.28 -8.45
C PRO A 395 -32.23 38.33 -8.55
N THR A 396 -32.26 37.22 -7.82
CA THR A 396 -31.25 36.17 -8.02
C THR A 396 -31.48 35.49 -9.37
N SER A 397 -30.40 35.05 -9.99
CA SER A 397 -30.46 34.19 -11.18
C SER A 397 -30.73 32.72 -10.84
N ALA A 398 -30.78 32.38 -9.54
CA ALA A 398 -31.04 31.05 -9.04
C ALA A 398 -32.52 30.68 -9.12
N ARG A 399 -32.83 29.54 -9.72
CA ARG A 399 -34.15 28.91 -9.66
C ARG A 399 -34.08 27.68 -8.76
N ALA A 400 -34.41 27.89 -7.48
CA ALA A 400 -34.41 26.86 -6.45
C ALA A 400 -35.47 27.15 -5.38
N GLY A 401 -35.88 26.11 -4.66
CA GLY A 401 -36.60 26.24 -3.39
C GLY A 401 -35.75 25.65 -2.28
N LEU A 402 -35.16 26.51 -1.45
CA LEU A 402 -34.22 26.13 -0.39
C LEU A 402 -34.53 26.87 0.89
N VAL A 403 -34.43 26.17 2.01
CA VAL A 403 -34.30 26.75 3.35
C VAL A 403 -33.10 26.09 4.00
N ILE A 404 -32.04 26.83 4.26
CA ILE A 404 -30.81 26.33 4.86
C ILE A 404 -30.66 26.90 6.27
N ARG A 405 -30.41 26.01 7.24
CA ARG A 405 -30.11 26.33 8.63
C ARG A 405 -28.62 26.10 8.87
N ASP A 406 -27.90 27.19 9.12
CA ASP A 406 -26.45 27.16 9.38
C ASP A 406 -25.72 26.31 8.32
N ASP A 407 -24.66 25.59 8.65
CA ASP A 407 -24.04 24.58 7.78
C ASP A 407 -24.45 23.13 8.16
N GLU A 408 -25.58 22.98 8.84
CA GLU A 408 -26.00 21.70 9.44
C GLU A 408 -27.15 21.01 8.70
N ALA A 409 -28.18 21.77 8.32
CA ALA A 409 -29.40 21.20 7.75
C ALA A 409 -29.98 22.06 6.62
N ALA A 410 -30.60 21.41 5.64
CA ALA A 410 -31.29 22.12 4.55
C ALA A 410 -32.59 21.41 4.17
N LEU A 411 -33.60 22.18 3.79
CA LEU A 411 -34.79 21.69 3.10
C LEU A 411 -34.71 22.11 1.63
N VAL A 412 -34.57 21.13 0.74
CA VAL A 412 -34.54 21.31 -0.72
C VAL A 412 -35.89 20.93 -1.30
N LEU A 413 -36.47 21.78 -2.13
CA LEU A 413 -37.81 21.60 -2.69
C LEU A 413 -37.77 21.45 -4.21
N ALA A 414 -38.64 20.59 -4.76
CA ALA A 414 -38.88 20.44 -6.20
C ALA A 414 -39.62 21.65 -6.85
N GLY A 415 -39.71 22.78 -6.16
CA GLY A 415 -40.54 23.90 -6.56
C GLY A 415 -40.29 25.14 -5.70
N THR A 416 -41.22 26.08 -5.73
CA THR A 416 -41.13 27.27 -4.89
C THR A 416 -41.50 26.95 -3.45
N VAL A 417 -40.69 27.46 -2.52
CA VAL A 417 -40.95 27.47 -1.07
C VAL A 417 -42.41 27.90 -0.84
N LEU A 418 -43.23 26.94 -0.38
CA LEU A 418 -44.51 27.18 0.28
C LEU A 418 -45.66 27.75 -0.58
N ARG A 419 -45.62 27.57 -1.91
CA ARG A 419 -46.76 27.90 -2.79
C ARG A 419 -47.92 26.89 -2.71
N GLY A 420 -47.77 25.82 -1.92
CA GLY A 420 -48.65 24.66 -1.95
C GLY A 420 -48.61 23.90 -3.29
N ASP A 421 -47.65 24.19 -4.17
CA ASP A 421 -47.47 23.55 -5.48
C ASP A 421 -46.39 22.46 -5.48
N CYS A 422 -45.62 22.35 -4.39
CA CYS A 422 -44.68 21.27 -4.16
C CYS A 422 -45.30 20.21 -3.25
N ASN A 423 -45.24 18.95 -3.71
CA ASN A 423 -45.67 17.79 -2.94
C ASN A 423 -44.52 17.02 -2.29
N LEU A 424 -43.28 17.33 -2.66
CA LEU A 424 -42.07 16.67 -2.19
C LEU A 424 -40.97 17.70 -1.91
N GLY A 425 -40.32 17.53 -0.76
CA GLY A 425 -39.07 18.17 -0.39
C GLY A 425 -38.16 17.16 0.31
N LEU A 426 -36.87 17.49 0.37
CA LEU A 426 -35.84 16.66 0.98
C LEU A 426 -35.20 17.43 2.11
N ARG A 427 -35.29 16.90 3.33
CA ARG A 427 -34.52 17.40 4.46
C ARG A 427 -33.17 16.69 4.47
N LEU A 428 -32.10 17.48 4.39
CA LEU A 428 -30.71 17.08 4.44
C LEU A 428 -30.12 17.42 5.81
N GLY A 429 -29.20 16.58 6.28
CA GLY A 429 -28.44 16.81 7.51
C GLY A 429 -27.26 15.84 7.66
N ALA A 430 -26.43 16.05 8.68
CA ALA A 430 -25.37 15.11 9.02
C ALA A 430 -25.94 13.92 9.82
N PRO A 431 -25.46 12.68 9.57
CA PRO A 431 -26.00 11.47 10.21
C PRO A 431 -25.86 11.43 11.74
N GLY A 432 -24.91 12.17 12.32
CA GLY A 432 -24.72 12.32 13.77
C GLY A 432 -25.11 13.69 14.33
N GLY A 433 -25.74 14.55 13.52
CA GLY A 433 -25.89 15.98 13.83
C GLY A 433 -24.62 16.80 13.54
N GLY A 434 -24.73 18.12 13.66
CA GLY A 434 -23.64 19.06 13.35
C GLY A 434 -23.50 19.34 11.86
N VAL A 435 -22.27 19.70 11.46
CA VAL A 435 -21.93 20.15 10.10
C VAL A 435 -22.21 19.08 9.05
N CYS A 436 -22.98 19.44 8.02
CA CYS A 436 -23.23 18.61 6.85
C CYS A 436 -22.50 19.17 5.62
N ALA A 437 -21.59 18.40 5.05
CA ALA A 437 -20.82 18.84 3.87
C ALA A 437 -21.71 19.08 2.64
N ALA A 438 -22.78 18.29 2.45
CA ALA A 438 -23.77 18.54 1.39
C ALA A 438 -24.49 19.89 1.57
N VAL A 439 -24.83 20.26 2.81
CA VAL A 439 -25.43 21.57 3.14
C VAL A 439 -24.43 22.71 2.93
N ARG A 440 -23.17 22.50 3.31
CA ARG A 440 -22.09 23.45 3.06
C ARG A 440 -21.83 23.67 1.57
N ALA A 441 -21.88 22.61 0.77
CA ALA A 441 -21.78 22.69 -0.68
C ALA A 441 -22.95 23.51 -1.26
N LEU A 442 -24.18 23.30 -0.75
CA LEU A 442 -25.33 24.13 -1.09
C LEU A 442 -25.10 25.60 -0.72
N LEU A 443 -24.65 25.93 0.50
CA LEU A 443 -24.34 27.31 0.89
C LEU A 443 -23.30 27.96 -0.03
N SER A 444 -22.26 27.20 -0.39
CA SER A 444 -21.21 27.66 -1.30
C SER A 444 -21.79 27.94 -2.69
N TRP A 445 -22.68 27.08 -3.20
CA TRP A 445 -23.42 27.33 -4.43
C TRP A 445 -24.33 28.56 -4.31
N VAL A 446 -25.12 28.70 -3.23
CA VAL A 446 -26.01 29.84 -3.01
C VAL A 446 -25.22 31.16 -3.04
N ARG A 447 -24.01 31.16 -2.46
CA ARG A 447 -23.10 32.31 -2.49
C ARG A 447 -22.63 32.67 -3.91
N THR A 448 -22.45 31.71 -4.82
CA THR A 448 -22.04 31.99 -6.21
C THR A 448 -23.19 32.52 -7.08
N VAL A 449 -24.44 32.23 -6.71
CA VAL A 449 -25.66 32.70 -7.42
C VAL A 449 -26.33 33.91 -6.75
N ALA A 450 -25.71 34.45 -5.70
CA ALA A 450 -26.15 35.68 -5.05
C ALA A 450 -26.06 36.85 -6.06
N PRO A 451 -27.05 37.76 -6.08
CA PRO A 451 -27.15 38.78 -7.13
C PRO A 451 -26.10 39.89 -7.01
N ASP A 452 -25.57 40.11 -5.80
CA ASP A 452 -24.55 41.11 -5.54
C ASP A 452 -23.57 40.63 -4.46
N TRP A 453 -22.39 41.24 -4.44
CA TRP A 453 -21.31 40.90 -3.51
C TRP A 453 -21.71 41.05 -2.03
N THR A 454 -22.55 42.02 -1.70
CA THR A 454 -23.00 42.25 -0.31
C THR A 454 -23.83 41.08 0.17
N THR A 455 -24.78 40.65 -0.66
CA THR A 455 -25.61 39.46 -0.39
C THR A 455 -24.74 38.19 -0.36
N ALA A 456 -23.73 38.07 -1.21
CA ALA A 456 -22.79 36.94 -1.19
C ALA A 456 -21.94 36.90 0.09
N GLN A 457 -21.48 38.06 0.58
CA GLN A 457 -20.69 38.19 1.82
C GLN A 457 -21.52 37.91 3.07
N ALA A 458 -22.81 38.20 3.03
CA ALA A 458 -23.74 37.87 4.11
C ALA A 458 -23.95 36.37 4.31
N ILE A 459 -23.62 35.53 3.32
CA ILE A 459 -23.78 34.08 3.41
C ILE A 459 -22.49 33.47 3.94
N LEU A 460 -22.58 32.78 5.07
CA LEU A 460 -21.43 32.22 5.79
C LEU A 460 -21.27 30.73 5.49
N PRO A 461 -20.43 30.30 4.51
CA PRO A 461 -20.22 28.87 4.21
C PRO A 461 -19.42 28.13 5.30
N ARG A 462 -18.79 28.86 6.22
CA ARG A 462 -18.14 28.34 7.42
C ARG A 462 -18.49 29.26 8.59
N PRO A 463 -18.97 28.75 9.74
CA PRO A 463 -19.07 29.58 10.93
C PRO A 463 -17.65 30.07 11.29
N SER A 464 -17.48 31.38 11.41
CA SER A 464 -16.21 32.04 11.72
C SER A 464 -15.82 31.91 13.20
N TRP A 465 -15.99 30.72 13.81
CA TRP A 465 -15.49 30.46 15.15
C TRP A 465 -14.07 29.88 15.12
N ARG A 466 -13.21 30.43 15.99
CA ARG A 466 -11.92 29.84 16.35
C ARG A 466 -12.16 28.53 17.10
N GLY A 467 -11.50 27.46 16.69
CA GLY A 467 -11.12 26.38 17.61
C GLY A 467 -11.92 25.09 17.55
N HIS A 468 -12.38 24.64 16.39
CA HIS A 468 -12.44 23.20 16.16
C HIS A 468 -11.34 22.86 15.17
N ASP A 469 -10.24 22.32 15.72
CA ASP A 469 -9.36 21.45 14.96
C ASP A 469 -10.29 20.43 14.29
N THR A 470 -10.55 20.63 13.01
CA THR A 470 -10.79 19.49 12.14
C THR A 470 -9.46 18.77 12.10
N THR A 471 -9.17 18.01 13.16
CA THR A 471 -8.35 16.81 13.04
C THR A 471 -9.01 16.08 11.89
N SER A 472 -8.41 16.24 10.69
CA SER A 472 -8.67 15.36 9.56
C SER A 472 -8.74 13.98 10.19
N PRO A 473 -9.88 13.25 10.08
CA PRO A 473 -10.05 11.99 10.78
C PRO A 473 -8.75 11.23 10.55
N GLU A 474 -7.97 11.06 11.62
CA GLU A 474 -6.66 10.44 11.52
C GLU A 474 -6.96 9.16 10.77
N ALA A 475 -6.41 9.05 9.55
CA ALA A 475 -6.66 7.93 8.68
C ALA A 475 -6.32 6.72 9.53
N THR A 476 -7.37 6.08 10.05
CA THR A 476 -7.26 4.93 10.96
C THR A 476 -6.32 4.00 10.22
N GLY A 477 -5.19 3.60 10.83
CA GLY A 477 -4.04 2.99 10.15
C GLY A 477 -4.32 1.74 9.28
N VAL A 478 -5.59 1.33 9.19
CA VAL A 478 -6.25 0.47 8.21
C VAL A 478 -5.99 0.88 6.75
N ASP A 479 -5.70 2.16 6.47
CA ASP A 479 -5.52 2.67 5.09
C ASP A 479 -4.15 2.42 4.45
N ARG A 480 -3.28 1.61 5.06
CA ARG A 480 -2.00 1.26 4.42
C ARG A 480 -2.25 0.24 3.30
N LEU A 481 -1.84 0.62 2.09
CA LEU A 481 -1.87 -0.27 0.94
C LEU A 481 -0.88 -1.44 1.14
N PRO A 482 -1.18 -2.64 0.59
CA PRO A 482 -0.22 -3.74 0.54
C PRO A 482 1.10 -3.30 -0.10
N GLU A 483 2.23 -3.85 0.34
CA GLU A 483 3.56 -3.55 -0.22
C GLU A 483 3.84 -4.41 -1.47
N PRO A 484 4.81 -4.12 -2.35
CA PRO A 484 5.22 -5.08 -3.38
C PRO A 484 5.95 -6.28 -2.75
N PRO A 485 5.81 -7.51 -3.29
CA PRO A 485 6.62 -8.64 -2.84
C PRO A 485 8.08 -8.48 -3.31
N PRO A 486 9.07 -8.99 -2.57
CA PRO A 486 10.47 -8.92 -2.96
C PRO A 486 10.74 -9.76 -4.22
N SER A 487 11.70 -9.32 -5.04
CA SER A 487 12.07 -10.03 -6.28
C SER A 487 12.75 -11.39 -6.05
N ALA A 488 13.27 -11.62 -4.84
CA ALA A 488 14.02 -12.82 -4.45
C ALA A 488 13.15 -13.90 -3.76
N ASP A 489 11.82 -13.80 -3.86
CA ASP A 489 10.88 -14.76 -3.27
C ASP A 489 10.95 -16.13 -3.97
N SER A 490 11.86 -17.00 -3.50
CA SER A 490 12.12 -18.29 -4.12
C SER A 490 11.05 -19.34 -3.81
N ASP A 491 10.38 -19.24 -2.66
CA ASP A 491 9.36 -20.20 -2.20
C ASP A 491 7.92 -19.75 -2.54
N GLY A 492 7.74 -18.51 -2.99
CA GLY A 492 6.44 -17.96 -3.37
C GLY A 492 5.58 -17.50 -2.17
N SER A 493 6.08 -17.63 -0.94
CA SER A 493 5.31 -17.33 0.28
C SER A 493 5.06 -15.83 0.45
N ALA A 494 6.02 -14.97 0.07
CA ALA A 494 5.80 -13.52 0.09
C ALA A 494 4.80 -13.09 -0.97
N THR A 495 4.83 -13.74 -2.14
CA THR A 495 3.88 -13.52 -3.23
C THR A 495 2.47 -13.95 -2.81
N ALA A 496 2.30 -15.14 -2.22
CA ALA A 496 1.01 -15.59 -1.72
C ALA A 496 0.43 -14.64 -0.65
N ALA A 497 1.27 -14.15 0.28
CA ALA A 497 0.86 -13.18 1.28
C ALA A 497 0.46 -11.82 0.66
N TRP A 498 1.18 -11.38 -0.39
CA TRP A 498 0.84 -10.18 -1.15
C TRP A 498 -0.50 -10.30 -1.89
N GLU A 499 -0.76 -11.44 -2.52
CA GLU A 499 -2.04 -11.74 -3.18
C GLU A 499 -3.19 -11.71 -2.16
N ALA A 500 -3.02 -12.40 -1.03
CA ALA A 500 -4.00 -12.45 0.03
C ALA A 500 -4.29 -11.07 0.63
N ALA A 501 -3.26 -10.23 0.81
CA ALA A 501 -3.42 -8.85 1.26
C ALA A 501 -4.24 -7.99 0.28
N TRP A 502 -4.01 -8.12 -1.03
CA TRP A 502 -4.84 -7.42 -2.03
C TRP A 502 -6.27 -7.94 -2.09
N HIS A 503 -6.48 -9.25 -1.92
CA HIS A 503 -7.82 -9.83 -1.83
C HIS A 503 -8.58 -9.30 -0.62
N ALA A 504 -7.96 -9.34 0.57
CA ALA A 504 -8.55 -8.78 1.79
C ALA A 504 -8.84 -7.28 1.63
N TYR A 505 -7.93 -6.51 1.00
CA TYR A 505 -8.12 -5.09 0.72
C TYR A 505 -9.35 -4.83 -0.16
N ALA A 506 -9.47 -5.52 -1.30
CA ALA A 506 -10.57 -5.32 -2.24
C ALA A 506 -11.92 -5.79 -1.65
N GLU A 507 -11.94 -6.92 -0.96
CA GLU A 507 -13.14 -7.45 -0.29
C GLU A 507 -13.58 -6.52 0.84
N GLY A 508 -12.66 -6.11 1.71
CA GLY A 508 -13.02 -5.31 2.86
C GLY A 508 -13.49 -3.90 2.52
N HIS A 509 -12.96 -3.31 1.47
CA HIS A 509 -13.47 -2.04 0.95
C HIS A 509 -14.82 -2.15 0.25
N ARG A 510 -15.10 -3.28 -0.42
CA ARG A 510 -16.44 -3.56 -0.95
C ARG A 510 -17.45 -3.75 0.17
N GLU A 511 -17.07 -4.45 1.23
CA GLU A 511 -17.93 -4.63 2.39
C GLU A 511 -18.17 -3.30 3.10
N MET A 512 -17.12 -2.47 3.23
CA MET A 512 -17.27 -1.10 3.70
C MET A 512 -18.28 -0.34 2.83
N LEU A 513 -18.18 -0.41 1.50
CA LEU A 513 -19.10 0.23 0.57
C LEU A 513 -20.56 -0.26 0.75
N ARG A 514 -20.77 -1.56 0.94
CA ARG A 514 -22.10 -2.17 1.17
C ARG A 514 -22.70 -1.81 2.52
N SER A 515 -21.87 -1.73 3.55
CA SER A 515 -22.30 -1.35 4.91
C SER A 515 -22.76 0.12 5.00
N ARG A 516 -22.45 0.95 4.00
CA ARG A 516 -22.94 2.34 3.93
C ARG A 516 -24.41 2.38 3.53
N SER A 517 -25.26 2.59 4.53
CA SER A 517 -26.71 2.71 4.37
C SER A 517 -27.18 4.13 4.02
N LEU A 518 -26.32 5.14 4.17
CA LEU A 518 -26.65 6.54 3.90
C LEU A 518 -26.54 6.85 2.40
N PRO A 519 -27.46 7.64 1.84
CA PRO A 519 -27.38 8.01 0.44
C PRO A 519 -26.31 9.08 0.20
N GLN A 520 -25.65 8.98 -0.95
CA GLN A 520 -24.77 10.04 -1.44
C GLN A 520 -25.62 11.18 -2.00
N VAL A 521 -25.28 12.42 -1.67
CA VAL A 521 -26.00 13.63 -2.09
C VAL A 521 -25.10 14.50 -2.97
N ARG A 522 -25.55 14.76 -4.18
CA ARG A 522 -24.88 15.65 -5.14
C ARG A 522 -25.87 16.69 -5.63
N TRP A 523 -25.44 17.94 -5.72
CA TRP A 523 -26.25 18.95 -6.42
C TRP A 523 -25.87 18.95 -7.91
N ILE A 524 -26.85 19.32 -8.72
CA ILE A 524 -26.72 19.42 -10.17
C ILE A 524 -27.26 20.79 -10.61
N THR A 525 -26.77 21.27 -11.75
CA THR A 525 -27.20 22.55 -12.34
C THR A 525 -27.97 22.35 -13.62
N GLY A 526 -28.72 23.37 -14.02
CA GLY A 526 -29.69 23.32 -15.13
C GLY A 526 -29.20 22.73 -16.45
N ALA A 527 -27.93 22.88 -16.81
CA ALA A 527 -27.39 22.27 -18.02
C ALA A 527 -27.48 20.73 -18.01
N HIS A 528 -27.48 20.11 -16.83
CA HIS A 528 -27.52 18.65 -16.67
C HIS A 528 -28.94 18.12 -16.50
N HIS A 529 -29.93 18.99 -16.23
CA HIS A 529 -31.31 18.56 -15.96
C HIS A 529 -31.94 17.87 -17.17
N ASP A 530 -31.72 18.42 -18.36
CA ASP A 530 -32.28 17.88 -19.61
C ASP A 530 -31.65 16.51 -19.95
N ASP A 531 -30.36 16.29 -19.62
CA ASP A 531 -29.67 15.02 -19.87
C ASP A 531 -30.11 13.90 -18.92
N LEU A 532 -30.57 14.22 -17.72
CA LEU A 532 -30.92 13.22 -16.69
C LEU A 532 -32.16 12.40 -17.04
N LEU A 533 -33.16 13.00 -17.69
CA LEU A 533 -34.32 12.25 -18.18
C LEU A 533 -33.90 11.17 -19.18
N TRP A 534 -33.07 11.56 -20.15
CA TRP A 534 -32.56 10.64 -21.16
C TRP A 534 -31.61 9.60 -20.57
N HIS A 535 -30.84 9.98 -19.55
CA HIS A 535 -30.00 9.06 -18.80
C HIS A 535 -30.85 7.98 -18.11
N ALA A 536 -31.86 8.38 -17.33
CA ALA A 536 -32.77 7.48 -16.63
C ALA A 536 -33.48 6.51 -17.59
N LEU A 537 -34.01 7.00 -18.72
CA LEU A 537 -34.65 6.16 -19.75
C LEU A 537 -33.71 5.09 -20.35
N ARG A 538 -32.41 5.37 -20.43
CA ARG A 538 -31.43 4.42 -20.97
C ARG A 538 -30.86 3.47 -19.93
N LYS A 539 -30.82 3.92 -18.67
CA LYS A 539 -30.15 3.21 -17.57
C LYS A 539 -31.08 2.40 -16.69
N ALA A 540 -32.37 2.73 -16.64
CA ALA A 540 -33.33 1.94 -15.87
C ALA A 540 -33.31 0.46 -16.29
N GLU A 541 -33.06 -0.41 -15.33
CA GLU A 541 -33.01 -1.87 -15.47
C GLU A 541 -34.13 -2.58 -14.69
N ARG A 542 -34.59 -2.00 -13.59
CA ARG A 542 -35.66 -2.56 -12.74
C ARG A 542 -36.88 -1.64 -12.67
N ARG A 543 -36.67 -0.35 -12.41
CA ARG A 543 -37.76 0.64 -12.31
C ARG A 543 -37.43 2.01 -12.87
N LEU A 544 -38.45 2.77 -13.23
CA LEU A 544 -38.38 4.17 -13.61
C LEU A 544 -39.62 4.93 -13.12
N VAL A 545 -39.47 5.90 -12.23
CA VAL A 545 -40.55 6.80 -11.79
C VAL A 545 -40.28 8.20 -12.32
N ILE A 546 -41.24 8.80 -13.03
CA ILE A 546 -41.14 10.17 -13.56
C ILE A 546 -42.31 10.99 -13.01
N ALA A 547 -42.00 11.90 -12.09
CA ALA A 547 -42.95 12.87 -11.56
C ALA A 547 -42.76 14.24 -12.22
N SER A 548 -43.80 14.75 -12.87
CA SER A 548 -43.78 16.04 -13.53
C SER A 548 -45.09 16.81 -13.33
N ASN A 549 -45.03 18.13 -13.15
CA ASN A 549 -46.25 18.94 -13.07
C ASN A 549 -46.85 19.25 -14.45
N ARG A 550 -46.11 18.96 -15.52
CA ARG A 550 -46.53 19.21 -16.90
C ARG A 550 -45.97 18.12 -17.80
N ILE A 551 -46.76 17.75 -18.80
CA ILE A 551 -46.33 16.89 -19.89
C ILE A 551 -46.43 17.73 -21.17
N SER A 552 -45.35 17.77 -21.95
CA SER A 552 -45.28 18.49 -23.21
C SER A 552 -45.00 17.53 -24.35
N ASP A 553 -45.75 17.67 -25.44
CA ASP A 553 -45.54 16.92 -26.70
C ASP A 553 -44.15 17.17 -27.32
N ARG A 554 -43.43 18.20 -26.89
CA ARG A 554 -42.05 18.47 -27.32
C ARG A 554 -41.01 17.58 -26.66
N VAL A 555 -41.29 17.10 -25.45
CA VAL A 555 -40.39 16.22 -24.69
C VAL A 555 -40.83 14.77 -24.85
N VAL A 556 -42.14 14.52 -24.79
CA VAL A 556 -42.74 13.21 -25.06
C VAL A 556 -42.95 13.06 -26.57
N ASP A 557 -41.83 13.02 -27.30
CA ASP A 557 -41.77 12.81 -28.74
C ASP A 557 -41.60 11.32 -29.09
N ASP A 558 -41.52 11.00 -30.40
CA ASP A 558 -41.32 9.63 -30.87
C ASP A 558 -40.05 8.98 -30.31
N ARG A 559 -39.00 9.78 -30.06
CA ARG A 559 -37.74 9.29 -29.48
C ARG A 559 -37.91 8.88 -28.03
N PHE A 560 -38.59 9.70 -27.23
CA PHE A 560 -38.95 9.37 -25.85
C PHE A 560 -39.79 8.09 -25.79
N LEU A 561 -40.83 8.01 -26.62
CA LEU A 561 -41.74 6.86 -26.67
C LEU A 561 -41.00 5.58 -27.10
N ALA A 562 -40.08 5.66 -28.07
CA ALA A 562 -39.27 4.52 -28.48
C ALA A 562 -38.33 4.00 -27.37
N LEU A 563 -37.67 4.90 -26.64
CA LEU A 563 -36.82 4.51 -25.52
C LEU A 563 -37.64 3.92 -24.37
N LEU A 564 -38.80 4.51 -24.08
CA LEU A 564 -39.72 4.01 -23.06
C LEU A 564 -40.24 2.62 -23.41
N ARG A 565 -40.70 2.40 -24.65
CA ARG A 565 -41.11 1.08 -25.14
C ARG A 565 -40.00 0.05 -24.96
N GLY A 566 -38.77 0.37 -25.36
CA GLY A 566 -37.63 -0.55 -25.20
C GLY A 566 -37.27 -0.88 -23.75
N ARG A 567 -37.70 -0.08 -22.76
CA ARG A 567 -37.60 -0.42 -21.33
C ARG A 567 -38.73 -1.34 -20.90
N LEU A 568 -39.96 -1.03 -21.30
CA LEU A 568 -41.15 -1.83 -21.00
C LEU A 568 -41.02 -3.26 -21.56
N GLU A 569 -40.51 -3.41 -22.78
CA GLU A 569 -40.21 -4.71 -23.42
C GLU A 569 -39.20 -5.56 -22.62
N ARG A 570 -38.31 -4.93 -21.86
CA ARG A 570 -37.33 -5.60 -20.98
C ARG A 570 -37.89 -5.90 -19.59
N GLY A 571 -39.16 -5.59 -19.35
CA GLY A 571 -39.82 -5.81 -18.05
C GLY A 571 -39.53 -4.73 -17.00
N VAL A 572 -38.96 -3.58 -17.38
CA VAL A 572 -38.79 -2.43 -16.46
C VAL A 572 -40.16 -1.86 -16.12
N ILE A 573 -40.44 -1.66 -14.83
CA ILE A 573 -41.70 -1.06 -14.39
C ILE A 573 -41.55 0.47 -14.40
N VAL A 574 -42.45 1.14 -15.12
CA VAL A 574 -42.42 2.58 -15.29
C VAL A 574 -43.67 3.22 -14.69
N THR A 575 -43.48 4.18 -13.79
CA THR A 575 -44.55 4.97 -13.19
C THR A 575 -44.42 6.44 -13.61
N VAL A 576 -45.44 7.01 -14.23
CA VAL A 576 -45.47 8.44 -14.59
C VAL A 576 -46.56 9.14 -13.79
N THR A 577 -46.18 10.11 -12.95
CA THR A 577 -47.12 10.86 -12.12
C THR A 577 -47.28 12.30 -12.59
N HIS A 578 -48.53 12.69 -12.85
CA HIS A 578 -48.84 14.03 -13.36
C HIS A 578 -50.14 14.59 -12.76
N PRO A 579 -50.32 15.93 -12.77
CA PRO A 579 -51.52 16.51 -12.19
C PRO A 579 -52.77 16.25 -13.03
N SER A 580 -53.92 16.02 -12.38
CA SER A 580 -55.25 16.10 -13.02
C SER A 580 -55.59 17.58 -13.29
N ALA A 581 -55.31 18.07 -14.49
CA ALA A 581 -55.64 19.44 -14.87
C ALA A 581 -56.78 19.46 -15.91
N PRO A 582 -57.91 20.16 -15.65
CA PRO A 582 -58.98 20.27 -16.64
C PRO A 582 -58.48 21.02 -17.88
N GLY A 583 -58.62 20.40 -19.06
CA GLY A 583 -58.29 21.00 -20.36
C GLY A 583 -56.86 20.79 -20.88
N ARG A 584 -56.02 19.97 -20.22
CA ARG A 584 -54.73 19.52 -20.79
C ARG A 584 -54.79 18.01 -21.05
N SER A 585 -54.90 17.63 -22.33
CA SER A 585 -54.80 16.23 -22.74
C SER A 585 -53.36 15.74 -22.63
N ARG A 586 -53.19 14.53 -22.11
CA ARG A 586 -51.94 13.78 -22.17
C ARG A 586 -51.59 13.49 -23.65
N PRO A 587 -50.29 13.37 -24.00
CA PRO A 587 -49.91 12.98 -25.36
C PRO A 587 -50.50 11.60 -25.71
N PRO A 588 -51.15 11.42 -26.88
CA PRO A 588 -51.85 10.18 -27.23
C PRO A 588 -50.91 8.98 -27.34
N GLY A 589 -49.63 9.21 -27.64
CA GLY A 589 -48.61 8.16 -27.66
C GLY A 589 -48.35 7.52 -26.28
N LEU A 590 -48.52 8.26 -25.18
CA LEU A 590 -48.36 7.72 -23.83
C LEU A 590 -49.55 6.82 -23.45
N ASP A 591 -50.75 7.22 -23.85
CA ASP A 591 -51.98 6.42 -23.65
C ASP A 591 -51.94 5.12 -24.47
N ALA A 592 -51.46 5.20 -25.71
CA ALA A 592 -51.25 4.02 -26.56
C ALA A 592 -50.27 3.03 -25.93
N LEU A 593 -49.13 3.52 -25.40
CA LEU A 593 -48.16 2.66 -24.69
C LEU A 593 -48.74 2.07 -23.40
N SER A 594 -49.56 2.81 -22.66
CA SER A 594 -50.16 2.30 -21.42
C SER A 594 -51.21 1.22 -21.70
N ALA A 595 -51.93 1.33 -22.82
CA ALA A 595 -52.82 0.26 -23.30
C ALA A 595 -52.05 -0.98 -23.80
N GLU A 596 -50.86 -0.79 -24.39
CA GLU A 596 -49.97 -1.87 -24.86
C GLU A 596 -49.29 -2.60 -23.69
N PHE A 597 -48.91 -1.88 -22.63
CA PHE A 597 -48.17 -2.41 -21.47
C PHE A 597 -48.87 -2.11 -20.12
N PRO A 598 -50.09 -2.64 -19.87
CA PRO A 598 -50.89 -2.25 -18.71
C PRO A 598 -50.30 -2.68 -17.35
N GLU A 599 -49.46 -3.72 -17.33
CA GLU A 599 -48.84 -4.22 -16.09
C GLU A 599 -47.50 -3.54 -15.75
N THR A 600 -46.83 -2.95 -16.74
CA THR A 600 -45.49 -2.35 -16.56
C THR A 600 -45.47 -0.84 -16.74
N LEU A 601 -46.48 -0.20 -17.37
CA LEU A 601 -46.60 1.25 -17.46
C LEU A 601 -47.79 1.77 -16.65
N LEU A 602 -47.50 2.40 -15.52
CA LEU A 602 -48.48 2.99 -14.61
C LEU A 602 -48.56 4.51 -14.82
N LEU A 603 -49.71 4.99 -15.28
CA LEU A 603 -49.99 6.42 -15.45
C LEU A 603 -50.89 6.90 -14.31
N LEU A 604 -50.29 7.61 -13.35
CA LEU A 604 -50.97 8.03 -12.12
C LEU A 604 -51.31 9.52 -12.16
N GLU A 605 -52.59 9.79 -11.99
CA GLU A 605 -53.08 11.15 -11.82
C GLU A 605 -53.09 11.54 -10.34
N VAL A 606 -52.39 12.62 -10.01
CA VAL A 606 -52.27 13.13 -8.65
C VAL A 606 -52.82 14.55 -8.57
N PRO A 607 -53.35 15.02 -7.42
CA PRO A 607 -53.84 16.40 -7.30
C PRO A 607 -52.75 17.45 -7.54
N ARG A 608 -51.51 17.10 -7.19
CA ARG A 608 -50.28 17.90 -7.33
C ARG A 608 -49.13 16.92 -7.57
N SER A 609 -48.21 17.23 -8.47
CA SER A 609 -47.07 16.35 -8.76
C SER A 609 -45.76 16.95 -8.24
N ALA A 610 -44.79 16.08 -7.97
CA ALA A 610 -43.43 16.53 -7.72
C ALA A 610 -42.71 16.80 -9.05
N ARG A 611 -41.45 17.24 -8.96
CA ARG A 611 -40.52 17.29 -10.09
C ARG A 611 -39.35 16.40 -9.74
N ALA A 612 -39.47 15.13 -10.07
CA ALA A 612 -38.50 14.13 -9.68
C ALA A 612 -38.41 13.00 -10.69
N ILE A 613 -37.25 12.35 -10.74
CA ILE A 613 -37.01 11.15 -11.53
C ILE A 613 -36.37 10.13 -10.60
N VAL A 614 -36.88 8.91 -10.53
CA VAL A 614 -36.25 7.78 -9.83
C VAL A 614 -35.95 6.73 -10.88
N TRP A 615 -34.74 6.17 -10.90
CA TRP A 615 -34.43 4.98 -11.68
C TRP A 615 -33.57 4.06 -10.81
N ASP A 616 -34.01 2.82 -10.65
CA ASP A 616 -33.32 1.83 -9.81
C ASP A 616 -32.98 2.39 -8.40
N ASP A 617 -31.70 2.56 -8.07
CA ASP A 617 -31.23 3.07 -6.77
C ASP A 617 -30.91 4.57 -6.78
N ASP A 618 -31.09 5.24 -7.91
CA ASP A 618 -30.85 6.67 -8.08
C ASP A 618 -32.16 7.44 -8.08
N CYS A 619 -32.12 8.65 -7.53
CA CYS A 619 -33.21 9.59 -7.67
C CYS A 619 -32.71 11.03 -7.78
N VAL A 620 -33.46 11.83 -8.51
CA VAL A 620 -33.16 13.24 -8.75
C VAL A 620 -34.39 14.08 -8.43
N LEU A 621 -34.20 15.08 -7.59
CA LEU A 621 -35.16 16.15 -7.34
C LEU A 621 -34.78 17.37 -8.20
N LEU A 622 -35.72 17.91 -8.96
CA LEU A 622 -35.47 19.00 -9.91
C LEU A 622 -36.27 20.26 -9.57
N ALA A 623 -35.68 21.44 -9.75
CA ALA A 623 -36.46 22.69 -9.75
C ALA A 623 -37.26 22.90 -11.06
N SER A 624 -36.94 22.17 -12.12
CA SER A 624 -37.56 22.21 -13.46
C SER A 624 -38.38 20.96 -13.76
N ASP A 625 -39.45 21.09 -14.55
CA ASP A 625 -40.33 19.96 -14.89
C ASP A 625 -39.65 19.04 -15.92
N PRO A 626 -39.41 17.74 -15.60
CA PRO A 626 -38.66 16.85 -16.47
C PRO A 626 -39.36 16.58 -17.81
N LEU A 627 -40.71 16.48 -17.81
CA LEU A 627 -41.49 16.21 -19.04
C LEU A 627 -41.99 17.48 -19.77
N ALA A 628 -41.51 18.66 -19.37
CA ALA A 628 -41.89 19.93 -20.03
C ALA A 628 -40.71 20.84 -20.38
N SER A 629 -39.50 20.54 -19.92
CA SER A 629 -38.28 21.26 -20.30
C SER A 629 -37.73 20.70 -21.62
N ALA A 630 -37.87 21.43 -22.71
CA ALA A 630 -37.14 21.15 -23.97
C ALA A 630 -36.28 22.34 -24.45
N LEU A 631 -36.28 23.50 -23.77
CA LEU A 631 -35.76 24.76 -24.34
C LEU A 631 -35.21 25.76 -23.31
N SER A 632 -34.77 25.35 -22.11
CA SER A 632 -34.28 26.35 -21.13
C SER A 632 -32.86 26.86 -21.39
N ALA A 633 -32.02 26.17 -22.18
CA ALA A 633 -30.68 26.68 -22.50
C ALA A 633 -30.69 27.90 -23.44
N SER A 634 -31.72 28.07 -24.28
CA SER A 634 -31.79 29.16 -25.28
C SER A 634 -32.80 30.26 -24.92
N ALA A 635 -33.86 29.93 -24.16
CA ALA A 635 -34.90 30.90 -23.79
C ALA A 635 -34.71 31.54 -22.40
N ALA A 636 -33.89 30.93 -21.52
CA ALA A 636 -33.43 31.63 -20.32
C ALA A 636 -32.27 32.53 -20.75
N GLY A 637 -32.40 33.85 -20.60
CA GLY A 637 -31.30 34.78 -20.88
C GLY A 637 -30.01 34.36 -20.16
N PRO A 638 -28.83 34.81 -20.64
CA PRO A 638 -27.54 34.45 -20.08
C PRO A 638 -27.54 34.65 -18.55
N GLY A 639 -27.32 33.58 -17.79
CA GLY A 639 -27.03 33.65 -16.35
C GLY A 639 -27.97 32.93 -15.38
N ARG A 640 -29.08 32.29 -15.79
CA ARG A 640 -29.98 31.59 -14.85
C ARG A 640 -29.48 30.19 -14.48
N SER A 641 -29.33 29.91 -13.18
CA SER A 641 -28.87 28.63 -12.63
C SER A 641 -30.02 27.93 -11.90
N SER A 642 -30.52 26.81 -12.41
CA SER A 642 -31.50 25.98 -11.69
C SER A 642 -30.81 24.91 -10.86
N LEU A 643 -31.28 24.69 -9.63
CA LEU A 643 -30.78 23.63 -8.76
C LEU A 643 -31.55 22.32 -8.98
N GLY A 644 -30.83 21.21 -8.97
CA GLY A 644 -31.38 19.89 -8.70
C GLY A 644 -30.51 19.16 -7.67
N LEU A 645 -31.05 18.08 -7.12
CA LEU A 645 -30.35 17.21 -6.18
C LEU A 645 -30.41 15.78 -6.69
N TRP A 646 -29.25 15.18 -6.96
CA TRP A 646 -29.09 13.77 -7.28
C TRP A 646 -28.69 13.02 -6.01
N LEU A 647 -29.49 12.03 -5.65
CA LEU A 647 -29.25 11.09 -4.58
C LEU A 647 -29.00 9.69 -5.13
N THR A 648 -28.03 8.99 -4.57
CA THR A 648 -27.78 7.58 -4.86
C THR A 648 -27.92 6.77 -3.57
N GLY A 649 -28.82 5.79 -3.56
CA GLY A 649 -29.07 4.87 -2.45
C GLY A 649 -30.44 4.20 -2.53
N ALA A 650 -30.48 2.87 -2.50
CA ALA A 650 -31.71 2.08 -2.65
C ALA A 650 -32.82 2.54 -1.68
N ALA A 651 -32.51 2.59 -0.38
CA ALA A 651 -33.48 2.93 0.65
C ALA A 651 -34.07 4.35 0.50
N VAL A 652 -33.30 5.33 -0.01
CA VAL A 652 -33.84 6.68 -0.24
C VAL A 652 -34.65 6.73 -1.54
N ALA A 653 -34.22 6.02 -2.57
CA ALA A 653 -34.95 5.88 -3.83
C ALA A 653 -36.31 5.22 -3.61
N ASP A 654 -36.38 4.17 -2.78
CA ASP A 654 -37.63 3.49 -2.40
C ASP A 654 -38.59 4.44 -1.66
N ARG A 655 -38.08 5.15 -0.65
CA ARG A 655 -38.90 6.12 0.10
C ARG A 655 -39.41 7.24 -0.81
N ILE A 656 -38.59 7.73 -1.74
CA ILE A 656 -39.01 8.77 -2.68
C ILE A 656 -40.02 8.22 -3.68
N ALA A 657 -39.78 7.06 -4.29
CA ALA A 657 -40.71 6.41 -5.21
C ALA A 657 -42.09 6.20 -4.55
N SER A 658 -42.10 5.73 -3.30
CA SER A 658 -43.32 5.59 -2.49
C SER A 658 -44.05 6.93 -2.29
N VAL A 659 -43.33 8.01 -1.93
CA VAL A 659 -43.93 9.36 -1.81
C VAL A 659 -44.44 9.90 -3.15
N LEU A 660 -43.84 9.50 -4.26
CA LEU A 660 -44.29 9.84 -5.61
C LEU A 660 -45.52 9.04 -6.07
N GLY A 661 -45.95 8.04 -5.30
CA GLY A 661 -47.13 7.23 -5.58
C GLY A 661 -46.85 5.89 -6.26
N GLU A 662 -45.59 5.43 -6.34
CA GLU A 662 -45.27 4.08 -6.80
C GLU A 662 -46.00 3.04 -5.91
N PRO A 663 -46.74 2.07 -6.48
CA PRO A 663 -47.40 1.05 -5.69
C PRO A 663 -46.40 0.18 -4.93
N ALA A 664 -46.72 -0.18 -3.68
CA ALA A 664 -45.86 -0.99 -2.82
C ALA A 664 -45.41 -2.31 -3.48
N ILE A 665 -46.27 -2.95 -4.27
CA ILE A 665 -45.93 -4.19 -5.00
C ILE A 665 -44.77 -4.02 -6.00
N VAL A 666 -44.60 -2.82 -6.56
CA VAL A 666 -43.49 -2.50 -7.46
C VAL A 666 -42.22 -2.33 -6.63
N THR A 667 -42.29 -1.57 -5.53
CA THR A 667 -41.16 -1.39 -4.61
C THR A 667 -40.69 -2.73 -4.05
N ASP A 668 -41.60 -3.58 -3.54
CA ASP A 668 -41.30 -4.90 -2.98
C ASP A 668 -40.62 -5.83 -3.99
N ARG A 669 -41.04 -5.78 -5.27
CA ARG A 669 -40.43 -6.55 -6.36
C ARG A 669 -39.01 -6.07 -6.69
N VAL A 670 -38.71 -4.79 -6.48
CA VAL A 670 -37.40 -4.18 -6.74
C VAL A 670 -36.45 -4.37 -5.54
N THR A 671 -36.99 -4.34 -4.31
CA THR A 671 -36.24 -4.49 -3.05
C THR A 671 -35.99 -5.94 -2.64
N GLY A 672 -36.78 -6.90 -3.15
CA GLY A 672 -36.65 -8.34 -2.84
C GLY A 672 -35.35 -9.03 -3.32
N ILE A 673 -34.40 -8.28 -3.87
CA ILE A 673 -33.03 -8.75 -4.13
C ILE A 673 -32.27 -8.63 -2.81
N PRO A 674 -31.77 -9.74 -2.23
CA PRO A 674 -31.29 -9.76 -0.85
C PRO A 674 -30.15 -8.76 -0.64
N SER A 675 -30.40 -7.76 0.21
CA SER A 675 -29.34 -6.99 0.85
C SER A 675 -28.62 -7.93 1.81
N ALA A 676 -27.36 -8.24 1.49
CA ALA A 676 -26.53 -9.16 2.26
C ALA A 676 -26.46 -8.75 3.74
N ASP A 677 -26.47 -9.76 4.62
CA ASP A 677 -26.45 -9.67 6.08
C ASP A 677 -25.48 -8.60 6.59
N SER A 678 -26.03 -7.61 7.29
CA SER A 678 -25.31 -6.54 7.97
C SER A 678 -24.74 -7.02 9.30
N GLY A 679 -23.75 -7.91 9.26
CA GLY A 679 -22.85 -8.13 10.38
C GLY A 679 -21.90 -6.94 10.56
N PRO A 680 -21.36 -6.68 11.77
CA PRO A 680 -20.28 -5.71 11.93
C PRO A 680 -19.09 -6.08 11.03
N PRO A 681 -18.40 -5.09 10.40
CA PRO A 681 -17.39 -5.36 9.39
C PRO A 681 -16.14 -6.01 10.02
N GLN A 682 -16.09 -7.35 10.02
CA GLN A 682 -14.87 -8.14 10.31
C GLN A 682 -13.75 -7.85 9.30
N SER A 683 -14.08 -7.15 8.22
CA SER A 683 -13.22 -6.91 7.07
C SER A 683 -12.06 -5.94 7.31
N LEU A 684 -12.21 -4.94 8.19
CA LEU A 684 -11.10 -3.99 8.47
C LEU A 684 -9.98 -4.65 9.28
N THR A 685 -10.35 -5.47 10.26
CA THR A 685 -9.40 -6.31 10.99
C THR A 685 -8.69 -7.26 10.03
N ARG A 686 -9.42 -7.88 9.10
CA ARG A 686 -8.85 -8.75 8.07
C ARG A 686 -7.82 -8.02 7.21
N ILE A 687 -8.11 -6.82 6.70
CA ILE A 687 -7.16 -6.01 5.92
C ILE A 687 -5.87 -5.78 6.72
N ARG A 688 -5.99 -5.34 7.97
CA ARG A 688 -4.85 -5.07 8.85
C ARG A 688 -3.99 -6.31 9.06
N VAL A 689 -4.61 -7.45 9.38
CA VAL A 689 -3.95 -8.74 9.62
C VAL A 689 -3.14 -9.21 8.41
N PHE A 690 -3.74 -9.23 7.21
CA PHE A 690 -3.03 -9.67 6.00
C PHE A 690 -1.90 -8.71 5.61
N ASN A 691 -2.09 -7.39 5.78
CA ASN A 691 -1.03 -6.42 5.54
C ASN A 691 0.15 -6.57 6.52
N VAL A 692 -0.10 -6.96 7.77
CA VAL A 692 0.96 -7.24 8.76
C VAL A 692 1.69 -8.53 8.37
N ALA A 693 0.96 -9.62 8.09
CA ALA A 693 1.55 -10.90 7.68
C ALA A 693 2.42 -10.75 6.43
N GLN A 694 1.94 -10.01 5.44
CA GLN A 694 2.70 -9.70 4.22
C GLN A 694 4.02 -8.98 4.53
N ARG A 695 4.01 -7.95 5.39
CA ARG A 695 5.22 -7.18 5.73
C ARG A 695 6.25 -8.04 6.46
N ILE A 696 5.80 -8.95 7.32
CA ILE A 696 6.67 -9.90 8.01
C ILE A 696 7.37 -10.79 6.98
N ARG A 697 6.61 -11.35 6.01
CA ARG A 697 7.15 -12.18 4.92
C ARG A 697 8.14 -11.41 4.04
N ASN A 698 7.79 -10.19 3.63
CA ASN A 698 8.68 -9.34 2.82
C ASN A 698 10.03 -9.12 3.52
N ARG A 699 10.01 -8.70 4.79
CA ARG A 699 11.23 -8.44 5.57
C ARG A 699 12.08 -9.69 5.75
N TRP A 700 11.45 -10.85 5.96
CA TRP A 700 12.15 -12.12 6.06
C TRP A 700 12.93 -12.44 4.79
N HIS A 701 12.29 -12.32 3.62
CA HIS A 701 12.89 -12.56 2.32
C HIS A 701 13.93 -11.50 1.91
N GLU A 702 13.86 -10.29 2.48
CA GLU A 702 14.92 -9.28 2.36
C GLU A 702 16.18 -9.59 3.20
N GLY A 703 16.17 -10.70 3.97
CA GLY A 703 17.31 -11.10 4.81
C GLY A 703 17.38 -10.38 6.16
N ARG A 704 16.31 -9.68 6.57
CA ARG A 704 16.23 -9.02 7.89
C ARG A 704 16.34 -10.02 9.03
N THR A 705 16.74 -9.56 10.20
CA THR A 705 16.74 -10.39 11.42
C THR A 705 15.30 -10.81 11.78
N ILE A 706 15.15 -11.90 12.53
CA ILE A 706 13.83 -12.37 13.02
C ILE A 706 13.11 -11.25 13.77
N GLU A 707 13.82 -10.50 14.61
CA GLU A 707 13.26 -9.39 15.38
C GLU A 707 12.74 -8.25 14.48
N GLU A 708 13.52 -7.84 13.49
CA GLU A 708 13.10 -6.83 12.51
C GLU A 708 11.94 -7.29 11.64
N ALA A 709 11.91 -8.58 11.29
CA ALA A 709 10.85 -9.19 10.50
C ALA A 709 9.54 -9.23 11.30
N LEU A 710 9.57 -9.62 12.57
CA LEU A 710 8.39 -9.69 13.45
C LEU A 710 7.95 -8.35 14.02
N ALA A 711 8.75 -7.28 13.93
CA ALA A 711 8.41 -5.95 14.44
C ALA A 711 7.00 -5.42 14.05
N PRO A 712 6.44 -5.68 12.84
CA PRO A 712 5.07 -5.29 12.52
C PRO A 712 4.02 -6.00 13.38
N MET A 713 4.24 -7.27 13.74
CA MET A 713 3.37 -8.06 14.60
C MET A 713 3.38 -7.54 16.03
N VAL A 714 4.56 -7.12 16.51
CA VAL A 714 4.76 -6.60 17.88
C VAL A 714 3.95 -5.31 18.13
N ALA A 715 3.62 -4.57 17.08
CA ALA A 715 2.84 -3.34 17.16
C ALA A 715 1.31 -3.58 17.12
N GLU A 716 0.86 -4.83 16.99
CA GLU A 716 -0.56 -5.18 16.94
C GLU A 716 -1.12 -5.46 18.34
N ASP A 717 -2.34 -5.01 18.60
CA ASP A 717 -3.03 -5.23 19.88
C ASP A 717 -3.42 -6.71 20.07
N ASP A 718 -3.69 -7.41 18.96
CA ASP A 718 -3.97 -8.85 18.89
C ASP A 718 -3.14 -9.49 17.76
N PRO A 719 -2.02 -10.16 18.09
CA PRO A 719 -1.14 -10.76 17.08
C PRO A 719 -1.59 -12.15 16.62
N TRP A 720 -2.57 -12.77 17.27
CA TRP A 720 -2.95 -14.16 17.00
C TRP A 720 -3.53 -14.38 15.58
N PRO A 721 -4.40 -13.50 15.06
CA PRO A 721 -4.88 -13.60 13.68
C PRO A 721 -3.76 -13.43 12.64
N VAL A 722 -2.69 -12.69 12.97
CA VAL A 722 -1.51 -12.54 12.09
C VAL A 722 -0.79 -13.87 11.94
N LEU A 723 -0.65 -14.64 13.03
CA LEU A 723 -0.08 -15.99 12.97
C LEU A 723 -0.93 -16.94 12.13
N ASP A 724 -2.26 -16.89 12.26
CA ASP A 724 -3.17 -17.68 11.42
C ASP A 724 -2.96 -17.36 9.93
N SER A 725 -2.80 -16.08 9.60
CA SER A 725 -2.50 -15.66 8.23
C SER A 725 -1.09 -16.06 7.76
N LEU A 726 -0.11 -16.19 8.66
CA LEU A 726 1.27 -16.58 8.31
C LEU A 726 1.41 -18.08 8.05
N VAL A 727 0.61 -18.93 8.73
CA VAL A 727 0.49 -20.36 8.40
C VAL A 727 -0.10 -20.55 7.00
N GLY A 728 -0.90 -19.57 6.55
CA GLY A 728 -1.76 -19.70 5.39
C GLY A 728 -3.02 -20.44 5.81
N THR A 729 -4.19 -19.80 5.74
CA THR A 729 -5.47 -20.43 6.09
C THR A 729 -5.61 -21.76 5.33
N PRO A 730 -5.60 -22.93 5.99
CA PRO A 730 -6.27 -24.08 5.39
C PRO A 730 -7.72 -23.66 5.17
N ALA A 731 -8.30 -24.02 4.02
CA ALA A 731 -9.72 -23.78 3.79
C ALA A 731 -10.52 -24.31 5.00
N HIS A 732 -11.46 -23.50 5.51
CA HIS A 732 -12.24 -23.81 6.71
C HIS A 732 -12.78 -25.25 6.74
N ASP A 733 -12.72 -25.87 7.92
CA ASP A 733 -13.37 -27.12 8.35
C ASP A 733 -12.78 -28.48 7.94
N GLU A 734 -11.52 -28.55 7.47
CA GLU A 734 -10.79 -29.83 7.51
C GLU A 734 -10.01 -29.96 8.84
N PRO A 735 -10.29 -30.98 9.68
CA PRO A 735 -9.43 -31.28 10.81
C PRO A 735 -8.01 -31.53 10.27
N LEU A 736 -7.01 -30.97 10.96
CA LEU A 736 -5.60 -31.18 10.66
C LEU A 736 -5.29 -32.68 10.54
N LEU A 737 -5.23 -33.18 9.30
CA LEU A 737 -4.65 -34.44 8.84
C LEU A 737 -5.08 -35.71 9.62
N GLU A 738 -6.18 -36.33 9.20
CA GLU A 738 -6.16 -37.79 9.00
C GLU A 738 -5.89 -38.04 7.51
N PRO A 739 -4.83 -38.78 7.12
CA PRO A 739 -4.62 -39.12 5.72
C PRO A 739 -5.71 -40.09 5.28
N ASP A 740 -6.47 -39.68 4.27
CA ASP A 740 -7.44 -40.50 3.58
C ASP A 740 -6.76 -41.78 3.09
N SER A 741 -7.15 -42.92 3.68
CA SER A 741 -6.69 -44.25 3.32
C SER A 741 -7.28 -44.64 1.96
N SER A 742 -6.73 -44.08 0.89
CA SER A 742 -6.98 -44.53 -0.48
C SER A 742 -5.66 -45.00 -1.11
N GLU A 743 -5.37 -46.28 -0.91
CA GLU A 743 -4.53 -47.07 -1.80
C GLU A 743 -5.11 -46.99 -3.22
N SER A 744 -4.50 -46.17 -4.10
CA SER A 744 -4.42 -46.41 -5.55
C SER A 744 -3.93 -45.15 -6.28
N ALA A 745 -2.62 -44.94 -6.35
CA ALA A 745 -1.89 -44.42 -7.53
C ALA A 745 -0.44 -44.08 -7.18
N LEU A 746 0.45 -45.08 -7.21
CA LEU A 746 1.90 -44.86 -7.23
C LEU A 746 2.54 -45.80 -8.25
N GLU A 747 2.41 -45.43 -9.53
CA GLU A 747 3.44 -45.74 -10.52
C GLU A 747 3.79 -44.44 -11.26
N SER A 748 5.09 -44.13 -11.26
CA SER A 748 5.78 -43.03 -11.95
C SER A 748 5.72 -41.63 -11.32
N SER A 749 6.76 -41.27 -10.56
CA SER A 749 7.64 -40.14 -10.92
C SER A 749 8.81 -40.00 -9.94
N GLY A 750 10.01 -39.86 -10.55
CA GLY A 750 11.21 -39.16 -10.07
C GLY A 750 11.62 -39.22 -8.61
N GLY A 751 12.71 -39.94 -8.32
CA GLY A 751 13.44 -39.84 -7.06
C GLY A 751 13.84 -38.40 -6.75
N ALA A 752 13.36 -37.89 -5.63
CA ALA A 752 13.84 -36.67 -5.01
C ALA A 752 15.04 -37.01 -4.14
N ASP A 753 16.22 -36.56 -4.57
CA ASP A 753 17.44 -36.51 -3.76
C ASP A 753 17.16 -35.67 -2.50
N LEU A 754 17.05 -36.35 -1.35
CA LEU A 754 17.20 -35.72 -0.04
C LEU A 754 18.68 -35.37 0.13
N ALA A 755 19.06 -34.19 -0.34
CA ALA A 755 20.42 -33.69 -0.29
C ALA A 755 20.94 -33.66 1.16
N TYR A 756 21.91 -34.53 1.40
CA TYR A 756 22.70 -34.72 2.61
C TYR A 756 23.40 -33.40 3.02
N ARG A 757 23.17 -32.95 4.25
CA ARG A 757 23.95 -31.87 4.87
C ARG A 757 24.94 -32.46 5.85
N ASP A 758 26.19 -32.42 5.44
CA ASP A 758 27.36 -32.83 6.21
C ASP A 758 27.56 -31.87 7.40
N ALA A 759 27.41 -32.39 8.61
CA ALA A 759 27.62 -31.68 9.86
C ALA A 759 28.87 -32.25 10.55
N SER A 760 30.02 -32.07 9.91
CA SER A 760 31.31 -32.47 10.47
C SER A 760 32.43 -31.50 10.09
N ASP A 761 32.26 -30.20 10.39
CA ASP A 761 33.42 -29.30 10.51
C ASP A 761 33.15 -28.21 11.58
N THR A 762 34.02 -28.16 12.59
CA THR A 762 33.93 -27.29 13.78
C THR A 762 34.30 -25.82 13.51
N GLY A 763 34.02 -25.33 12.31
CA GLY A 763 34.03 -23.91 11.96
C GLY A 763 32.65 -23.50 11.46
N VAL A 764 31.80 -22.96 12.35
CA VAL A 764 30.43 -22.50 12.04
C VAL A 764 30.41 -21.71 10.73
N PRO A 765 29.89 -22.27 9.62
CA PRO A 765 29.66 -21.48 8.42
C PRO A 765 28.44 -20.61 8.72
N ALA A 766 28.64 -19.30 8.75
CA ALA A 766 27.58 -18.32 8.87
C ALA A 766 26.63 -18.43 7.66
N GLY A 767 25.52 -19.17 7.80
CA GLY A 767 24.47 -19.22 6.78
C GLY A 767 23.65 -20.51 6.76
N ILE A 768 23.02 -20.90 7.87
CA ILE A 768 21.91 -21.85 7.79
C ILE A 768 20.81 -21.17 6.95
N PRO A 769 20.30 -21.79 5.85
CA PRO A 769 19.24 -21.19 5.06
C PRO A 769 18.02 -21.06 5.96
N ARG A 770 17.56 -19.82 6.05
CA ARG A 770 16.38 -19.41 6.76
C ARG A 770 15.15 -20.01 6.09
N THR A 771 14.41 -20.85 6.79
CA THR A 771 13.15 -21.40 6.27
C THR A 771 11.98 -20.49 6.66
N SER A 772 10.90 -20.52 5.88
CA SER A 772 9.60 -19.93 6.27
C SER A 772 9.16 -20.36 7.67
N ASP A 773 9.52 -21.58 8.05
CA ASP A 773 9.08 -22.23 9.28
C ASP A 773 9.81 -21.69 10.51
N ASP A 774 11.07 -21.29 10.38
CA ASP A 774 11.83 -20.63 11.46
C ASP A 774 11.18 -19.31 11.88
N LEU A 775 10.70 -18.53 10.89
CA LEU A 775 10.00 -17.27 11.13
C LEU A 775 8.69 -17.51 11.90
N LEU A 776 7.91 -18.52 11.47
CA LEU A 776 6.64 -18.84 12.11
C LEU A 776 6.86 -19.37 13.54
N CYS A 777 7.84 -20.25 13.75
CA CYS A 777 8.20 -20.73 15.09
C CYS A 777 8.57 -19.58 16.03
N ALA A 778 9.39 -18.64 15.56
CA ALA A 778 9.75 -17.46 16.33
C ALA A 778 8.54 -16.57 16.63
N GLY A 779 7.63 -16.39 15.67
CA GLY A 779 6.39 -15.64 15.84
C GLY A 779 5.46 -16.25 16.90
N VAL A 780 5.27 -17.58 16.85
CA VAL A 780 4.46 -18.32 17.82
C VAL A 780 5.09 -18.27 19.20
N ALA A 781 6.40 -18.51 19.31
CA ALA A 781 7.12 -18.43 20.58
C ALA A 781 7.02 -17.02 21.21
N TRP A 782 7.11 -15.97 20.39
CA TRP A 782 6.93 -14.59 20.85
C TRP A 782 5.52 -14.36 21.39
N CYS A 783 4.47 -14.77 20.65
CA CYS A 783 3.08 -14.60 21.08
C CYS A 783 2.77 -15.37 22.37
N LEU A 784 3.25 -16.62 22.48
CA LEU A 784 3.12 -17.43 23.70
C LEU A 784 3.82 -16.81 24.91
N THR A 785 4.90 -16.05 24.69
CA THR A 785 5.67 -15.42 25.77
C THR A 785 5.10 -14.07 26.19
N ARG A 786 4.59 -13.27 25.24
CA ARG A 786 4.27 -11.84 25.46
C ARG A 786 2.81 -11.45 25.31
N SER A 787 1.99 -12.30 24.70
CA SER A 787 0.58 -12.01 24.40
C SER A 787 -0.36 -13.12 24.85
N ALA A 788 0.10 -13.98 25.77
CA ALA A 788 -0.68 -15.11 26.25
C ALA A 788 -1.92 -14.68 27.05
N ASP A 789 -1.82 -13.56 27.75
CA ASP A 789 -2.89 -12.90 28.51
C ASP A 789 -4.03 -12.33 27.63
N GLN A 790 -3.79 -12.17 26.33
CA GLN A 790 -4.77 -11.64 25.37
C GLN A 790 -5.60 -12.72 24.67
N ALA A 791 -5.22 -13.99 24.76
CA ALA A 791 -5.87 -15.10 24.07
C ALA A 791 -6.60 -16.06 25.01
N GLY A 792 -7.67 -16.67 24.50
CA GLY A 792 -8.35 -17.77 25.19
C GLY A 792 -7.48 -19.02 25.28
N ALA A 793 -7.72 -19.85 26.32
CA ALA A 793 -6.95 -21.07 26.57
C ALA A 793 -6.87 -22.01 25.35
N ALA A 794 -7.97 -22.14 24.59
CA ALA A 794 -8.01 -22.95 23.37
C ALA A 794 -7.03 -22.47 22.28
N THR A 795 -6.88 -21.15 22.11
CA THR A 795 -5.93 -20.57 21.14
C THR A 795 -4.49 -20.82 21.58
N LEU A 796 -4.20 -20.68 22.87
CA LEU A 796 -2.88 -20.94 23.44
C LEU A 796 -2.49 -22.42 23.31
N ASP A 797 -3.42 -23.32 23.63
CA ASP A 797 -3.19 -24.77 23.55
C ASP A 797 -2.96 -25.20 22.11
N ARG A 798 -3.77 -24.69 21.15
CA ARG A 798 -3.58 -24.94 19.71
C ARG A 798 -2.18 -24.56 19.25
N TRP A 799 -1.74 -23.33 19.53
CA TRP A 799 -0.45 -22.83 19.06
C TRP A 799 0.74 -23.46 19.79
N ARG A 800 0.60 -23.78 21.08
CA ARG A 800 1.62 -24.53 21.82
C ARG A 800 1.78 -25.95 21.27
N GLN A 801 0.67 -26.65 21.01
CA GLN A 801 0.70 -27.98 20.41
C GLN A 801 1.31 -27.95 19.01
N TRP A 802 0.91 -26.97 18.19
CA TRP A 802 1.51 -26.76 16.87
C TRP A 802 3.02 -26.55 16.96
N LEU A 803 3.49 -25.68 17.88
CA LEU A 803 4.92 -25.40 18.03
C LEU A 803 5.72 -26.62 18.52
N VAL A 804 5.17 -27.37 19.49
CA VAL A 804 5.79 -28.62 19.97
C VAL A 804 5.91 -29.63 18.83
N GLN A 805 4.82 -29.87 18.08
CA GLN A 805 4.82 -30.83 16.98
C GLN A 805 5.78 -30.41 15.86
N HIS A 806 5.81 -29.12 15.52
CA HIS A 806 6.71 -28.61 14.49
C HIS A 806 8.19 -28.74 14.90
N LEU A 807 8.54 -28.29 16.12
CA LEU A 807 9.90 -28.45 16.64
C LEU A 807 10.32 -29.92 16.71
N TRP A 808 9.40 -30.79 17.08
CA TRP A 808 9.61 -32.24 17.12
C TRP A 808 9.91 -32.83 15.74
N LEU A 809 9.09 -32.53 14.72
CA LEU A 809 9.31 -33.00 13.36
C LEU A 809 10.59 -32.43 12.72
N SER A 810 11.01 -31.23 13.14
CA SER A 810 12.28 -30.62 12.72
C SER A 810 13.52 -31.17 13.44
N GLY A 811 13.36 -32.11 14.38
CA GLY A 811 14.46 -32.69 15.18
C GLY A 811 14.98 -31.78 16.30
N ARG A 812 14.29 -30.67 16.60
CA ARG A 812 14.62 -29.73 17.68
C ARG A 812 14.02 -30.20 19.01
N PHE A 813 14.45 -31.39 19.42
CA PHE A 813 13.85 -32.12 20.54
C PHE A 813 13.98 -31.42 21.89
N THR A 814 15.09 -30.69 22.11
CA THR A 814 15.31 -29.96 23.37
C THR A 814 14.28 -28.85 23.56
N GLU A 815 14.04 -28.04 22.54
CA GLU A 815 13.06 -26.97 22.58
C GLU A 815 11.63 -27.51 22.70
N ALA A 816 11.30 -28.60 21.98
CA ALA A 816 10.02 -29.28 22.10
C ALA A 816 9.78 -29.79 23.54
N ALA A 817 10.80 -30.41 24.16
CA ALA A 817 10.72 -30.91 25.54
C ALA A 817 10.54 -29.78 26.56
N LEU A 818 11.27 -28.67 26.42
CA LEU A 818 11.13 -27.51 27.31
C LEU A 818 9.71 -26.92 27.25
N LEU A 819 9.13 -26.79 26.05
CA LEU A 819 7.75 -26.34 25.89
C LEU A 819 6.74 -27.33 26.48
N ARG A 820 7.03 -28.63 26.37
CA ARG A 820 6.18 -29.70 26.92
C ARG A 820 6.16 -29.72 28.44
N LEU A 821 7.33 -29.54 29.08
CA LEU A 821 7.45 -29.47 30.53
C LEU A 821 6.64 -28.31 31.13
N GLY A 822 6.51 -27.21 30.40
CA GLY A 822 5.68 -26.07 30.80
C GLY A 822 4.17 -26.27 30.65
N HIS A 823 3.71 -27.35 29.99
CA HIS A 823 2.30 -27.64 29.76
C HIS A 823 2.04 -29.15 29.79
N PRO A 824 1.77 -29.72 30.98
CA PRO A 824 1.42 -31.13 31.11
C PRO A 824 -0.02 -31.34 30.61
N SER A 825 -0.17 -31.58 29.31
CA SER A 825 -1.39 -32.18 28.74
C SER A 825 -1.13 -33.64 28.38
N ASP A 826 -2.15 -34.38 27.95
CA ASP A 826 -1.98 -35.73 27.39
C ASP A 826 -1.69 -35.71 25.87
N ALA A 827 -1.44 -34.54 25.28
CA ALA A 827 -1.11 -34.41 23.86
C ALA A 827 0.17 -35.19 23.49
N SER A 828 0.27 -35.62 22.24
CA SER A 828 1.48 -36.29 21.76
C SER A 828 2.45 -35.27 21.13
N PRO A 829 3.79 -35.39 21.29
CA PRO A 829 4.51 -36.39 22.09
C PRO A 829 4.34 -36.21 23.61
N ARG A 830 4.32 -37.33 24.34
CA ARG A 830 4.21 -37.33 25.81
C ARG A 830 5.51 -36.85 26.47
N SER A 831 5.38 -36.27 27.67
CA SER A 831 6.50 -35.66 28.38
C SER A 831 7.72 -36.60 28.55
N PRO A 832 7.58 -37.88 28.96
CA PRO A 832 8.73 -38.76 29.13
C PRO A 832 9.50 -38.98 27.82
N LEU A 833 8.79 -39.17 26.71
CA LEU A 833 9.40 -39.34 25.38
C LEU A 833 10.14 -38.07 24.96
N THR A 834 9.58 -36.89 25.25
CA THR A 834 10.27 -35.62 24.92
C THR A 834 11.56 -35.43 25.71
N VAL A 835 11.60 -35.82 26.98
CA VAL A 835 12.81 -35.74 27.82
C VAL A 835 13.89 -36.70 27.31
N VAL A 836 13.51 -37.92 26.89
CA VAL A 836 14.45 -38.86 26.26
C VAL A 836 15.03 -38.29 24.97
N ALA A 837 14.18 -37.71 24.11
CA ALA A 837 14.62 -37.10 22.86
C ALA A 837 15.59 -35.93 23.08
N ALA A 838 15.33 -35.07 24.07
CA ALA A 838 16.21 -33.96 24.44
C ALA A 838 17.54 -34.43 25.05
N ALA A 839 17.53 -35.55 25.77
CA ALA A 839 18.72 -36.13 26.38
C ALA A 839 19.55 -37.00 25.40
N PHE A 840 19.03 -37.31 24.21
CA PHE A 840 19.69 -38.16 23.24
C PHE A 840 21.06 -37.59 22.82
N GLY A 841 22.11 -38.40 22.84
CA GLY A 841 23.49 -37.97 22.57
C GLY A 841 24.21 -37.29 23.75
N THR A 842 23.54 -37.06 24.88
CA THR A 842 24.12 -36.39 26.06
C THR A 842 24.44 -37.38 27.19
N GLU A 843 25.19 -36.94 28.21
CA GLU A 843 25.54 -37.76 29.39
C GLU A 843 24.33 -38.14 30.26
N VAL A 844 23.19 -37.45 30.10
CA VAL A 844 21.97 -37.70 30.89
C VAL A 844 20.98 -38.63 30.20
N SER A 845 21.32 -39.18 29.01
CA SER A 845 20.45 -40.08 28.24
C SER A 845 20.02 -41.32 29.02
N THR A 846 20.92 -41.91 29.79
CA THR A 846 20.66 -43.08 30.64
C THR A 846 19.57 -42.80 31.67
N MET A 847 19.68 -41.66 32.39
CA MET A 847 18.71 -41.27 33.41
C MET A 847 17.33 -40.98 32.79
N ALA A 848 17.31 -40.32 31.63
CA ALA A 848 16.07 -40.04 30.91
C ALA A 848 15.36 -41.33 30.45
N LEU A 849 16.11 -42.29 29.91
CA LEU A 849 15.58 -43.60 29.49
C LEU A 849 15.06 -44.41 30.68
N LEU A 850 15.78 -44.44 31.80
CA LEU A 850 15.32 -45.10 33.03
C LEU A 850 14.04 -44.47 33.57
N THR A 851 13.96 -43.14 33.58
CA THR A 851 12.76 -42.41 34.00
C THR A 851 11.57 -42.71 33.09
N ALA A 852 11.77 -42.75 31.77
CA ALA A 852 10.73 -43.14 30.83
C ALA A 852 10.29 -44.60 31.02
N LEU A 853 11.22 -45.49 31.39
CA LEU A 853 10.94 -46.89 31.72
C LEU A 853 10.13 -47.09 33.02
N GLU A 854 10.07 -46.11 33.90
CA GLU A 854 9.23 -46.15 35.09
C GLU A 854 7.76 -45.79 34.81
N ASP A 855 7.47 -45.14 33.67
CA ASP A 855 6.09 -44.78 33.29
C ASP A 855 5.27 -46.02 32.89
N THR A 856 4.20 -46.32 33.61
CA THR A 856 3.37 -47.52 33.33
C THR A 856 2.47 -47.38 32.11
N ASN A 857 2.26 -46.17 31.57
CA ASN A 857 1.30 -45.90 30.50
C ASN A 857 1.95 -45.88 29.10
N ARG A 858 3.01 -46.65 28.86
CA ARG A 858 3.69 -46.66 27.55
C ARG A 858 2.92 -47.43 26.48
N SER A 859 2.87 -46.88 25.27
CA SER A 859 2.39 -47.60 24.10
C SER A 859 3.50 -48.48 23.48
N PRO A 860 3.16 -49.52 22.70
CA PRO A 860 4.16 -50.30 21.95
C PRO A 860 5.00 -49.46 20.97
N ALA A 861 4.43 -48.35 20.46
CA ALA A 861 5.15 -47.41 19.60
C ALA A 861 6.19 -46.59 20.38
N GLU A 862 5.85 -46.18 21.62
CA GLU A 862 6.80 -45.53 22.53
C GLU A 862 7.93 -46.51 22.91
N ASP A 863 7.61 -47.76 23.26
CA ASP A 863 8.62 -48.77 23.57
C ASP A 863 9.56 -49.04 22.38
N ALA A 864 9.05 -49.05 21.15
CA ALA A 864 9.86 -49.17 19.93
C ALA A 864 10.79 -47.95 19.76
N CYS A 865 10.28 -46.74 19.99
CA CYS A 865 11.06 -45.51 19.89
C CYS A 865 12.17 -45.45 20.95
N LEU A 866 11.85 -45.79 22.22
CA LEU A 866 12.82 -45.91 23.30
C LEU A 866 13.89 -46.97 23.00
N LEU A 867 13.50 -48.07 22.35
CA LEU A 867 14.44 -49.12 21.93
C LEU A 867 15.40 -48.60 20.88
N CYS A 868 14.94 -47.81 19.89
CA CYS A 868 15.82 -47.20 18.90
C CYS A 868 16.84 -46.26 19.55
N VAL A 869 16.41 -45.41 20.49
CA VAL A 869 17.29 -44.50 21.23
C VAL A 869 18.30 -45.29 22.08
N ALA A 870 17.84 -46.31 22.82
CA ALA A 870 18.72 -47.16 23.63
C ALA A 870 19.73 -47.94 22.77
N ALA A 871 19.31 -48.44 21.60
CA ALA A 871 20.19 -49.11 20.64
C ALA A 871 21.27 -48.16 20.11
N ALA A 872 20.89 -46.94 19.72
CA ALA A 872 21.84 -45.92 19.26
C ALA A 872 22.83 -45.52 20.39
N GLU A 873 22.34 -45.25 21.59
CA GLU A 873 23.19 -44.89 22.73
C GLU A 873 24.12 -46.03 23.16
N SER A 874 23.66 -47.29 23.09
CA SER A 874 24.50 -48.47 23.37
C SER A 874 25.65 -48.59 22.37
N LEU A 875 25.40 -48.35 21.09
CA LEU A 875 26.45 -48.37 20.07
C LEU A 875 27.42 -47.19 20.24
N ARG A 876 26.92 -46.00 20.62
CA ARG A 876 27.72 -44.78 20.77
C ARG A 876 28.64 -44.81 21.98
N THR A 877 28.10 -45.17 23.14
CA THR A 877 28.81 -45.05 24.44
C THR A 877 29.42 -46.36 24.89
N ALA A 878 28.86 -47.48 24.45
CA ALA A 878 29.12 -48.82 24.97
C ALA A 878 28.97 -48.94 26.49
N ASP A 879 28.05 -48.18 27.07
CA ASP A 879 27.67 -48.29 28.48
C ASP A 879 26.81 -49.54 28.72
N ASP A 880 27.10 -50.25 29.82
CA ASP A 880 26.34 -51.42 30.24
C ASP A 880 24.92 -51.04 30.71
N ASP A 881 24.71 -49.79 31.14
CA ASP A 881 23.39 -49.31 31.55
C ASP A 881 22.41 -49.24 30.35
N HIS A 882 22.83 -48.69 29.20
CA HIS A 882 22.00 -48.69 27.98
C HIS A 882 21.72 -50.11 27.48
N THR A 883 22.69 -51.00 27.60
CA THR A 883 22.52 -52.44 27.31
C THR A 883 21.49 -53.08 28.25
N GLY A 884 21.51 -52.71 29.53
CA GLY A 884 20.52 -53.13 30.53
C GLY A 884 19.11 -52.64 30.21
N ILE A 885 18.97 -51.40 29.75
CA ILE A 885 17.72 -50.79 29.27
C ILE A 885 17.21 -51.53 28.03
N LEU A 886 18.09 -51.79 27.06
CA LEU A 886 17.75 -52.49 25.82
C LEU A 886 17.23 -53.91 26.10
N LYS A 887 17.87 -54.66 27.01
CA LYS A 887 17.39 -55.99 27.47
C LYS A 887 15.98 -55.94 28.08
N LYS A 888 15.61 -54.84 28.72
CA LYS A 888 14.25 -54.65 29.27
C LYS A 888 13.23 -54.34 28.18
N LEU A 889 13.60 -53.61 27.12
CA LEU A 889 12.69 -53.18 26.05
C LEU A 889 12.42 -54.25 24.97
N VAL A 890 13.45 -55.05 24.60
CA VAL A 890 13.36 -56.08 23.55
C VAL A 890 12.15 -57.02 23.69
N PRO A 891 11.78 -57.51 24.89
CA PRO A 891 10.61 -58.37 25.06
C PRO A 891 9.25 -57.70 24.78
N HIS A 892 9.18 -56.36 24.83
CA HIS A 892 7.94 -55.61 24.72
C HIS A 892 7.63 -55.10 23.30
N VAL A 893 8.60 -55.19 22.39
CA VAL A 893 8.43 -54.73 21.00
C VAL A 893 8.27 -55.90 20.02
N PRO A 894 7.50 -55.73 18.92
CA PRO A 894 7.45 -56.71 17.84
C PRO A 894 8.68 -56.62 16.91
N ALA A 895 8.83 -57.58 16.00
CA ALA A 895 9.72 -57.43 14.85
C ALA A 895 9.23 -56.27 13.96
N PRO A 896 10.10 -55.51 13.29
CA PRO A 896 11.56 -55.66 13.20
C PRO A 896 12.36 -55.01 14.37
N TRP A 897 11.70 -54.28 15.26
CA TRP A 897 12.34 -53.58 16.39
C TRP A 897 13.07 -54.52 17.34
N ARG A 898 12.46 -55.68 17.62
CA ARG A 898 13.09 -56.73 18.42
C ARG A 898 14.41 -57.20 17.80
N ASP A 899 14.41 -57.43 16.48
CA ASP A 899 15.58 -57.91 15.76
C ASP A 899 16.72 -56.89 15.77
N LEU A 900 16.40 -55.59 15.74
CA LEU A 900 17.38 -54.52 15.93
C LEU A 900 18.00 -54.59 17.33
N GLY A 901 17.18 -54.68 18.38
CA GLY A 901 17.67 -54.77 19.76
C GLY A 901 18.55 -56.01 19.97
N ASP A 902 18.14 -57.17 19.45
CA ASP A 902 18.93 -58.40 19.53
C ASP A 902 20.27 -58.28 18.78
N ALA A 903 20.29 -57.63 17.61
CA ALA A 903 21.52 -57.39 16.87
C ALA A 903 22.52 -56.54 17.67
N VAL A 904 22.07 -55.44 18.29
CA VAL A 904 22.91 -54.57 19.13
C VAL A 904 23.39 -55.29 20.39
N LEU A 905 22.53 -56.07 21.06
CA LEU A 905 22.92 -56.86 22.23
C LEU A 905 24.00 -57.91 21.90
N ASN A 906 23.86 -58.60 20.76
CA ASN A 906 24.84 -59.58 20.29
C ASN A 906 26.17 -58.91 19.93
N TYR A 907 26.13 -57.71 19.35
CA TYR A 907 27.31 -56.92 19.09
C TYR A 907 28.03 -56.53 20.37
N HIS A 908 27.33 -55.96 21.36
CA HIS A 908 27.95 -55.53 22.63
C HIS A 908 28.65 -56.69 23.34
N ALA A 909 28.02 -57.87 23.35
CA ALA A 909 28.60 -59.10 23.89
C ALA A 909 29.87 -59.54 23.15
N SER A 910 29.90 -59.39 21.83
CA SER A 910 31.03 -59.81 20.97
C SER A 910 32.19 -58.81 21.01
N ALA A 911 31.89 -57.52 21.04
CA ALA A 911 32.85 -56.41 21.03
C ALA A 911 33.36 -56.05 22.44
N ARG A 912 32.80 -56.65 23.50
CA ARG A 912 33.12 -56.38 24.92
C ARG A 912 32.96 -54.90 25.29
N GLY A 913 31.90 -54.27 24.78
CA GLY A 913 31.61 -52.87 25.04
C GLY A 913 32.62 -51.89 24.45
N ILE A 914 33.15 -52.18 23.27
CA ILE A 914 33.90 -51.19 22.48
C ILE A 914 32.96 -50.61 21.42
N PRO A 915 32.78 -49.27 21.31
CA PRO A 915 31.97 -48.65 20.27
C PRO A 915 32.43 -49.00 18.84
N PRO A 916 31.50 -49.15 17.87
CA PRO A 916 31.85 -49.45 16.47
C PRO A 916 32.80 -48.43 15.87
N GLU A 917 32.61 -47.14 16.17
CA GLU A 917 33.43 -46.04 15.66
C GLU A 917 34.91 -46.21 16.01
N LEU A 918 35.24 -46.63 17.24
CA LEU A 918 36.63 -46.85 17.66
C LEU A 918 37.26 -48.06 16.95
N LEU A 919 36.45 -49.05 16.59
CA LEU A 919 36.88 -50.26 15.87
C LEU A 919 37.02 -50.04 14.36
N LEU A 920 36.19 -49.14 13.80
CA LEU A 920 36.21 -48.78 12.38
C LEU A 920 37.24 -47.71 12.06
N ARG A 921 37.57 -46.81 13.00
CA ARG A 921 38.53 -45.70 12.78
C ARG A 921 39.86 -46.14 12.14
N PRO A 922 40.53 -47.24 12.56
CA PRO A 922 41.74 -47.71 11.87
C PRO A 922 41.51 -48.14 10.41
N ALA A 923 40.34 -48.69 10.10
CA ALA A 923 39.96 -49.10 8.75
C ALA A 923 39.59 -47.90 7.87
N VAL A 924 38.82 -46.95 8.41
CA VAL A 924 38.47 -45.68 7.76
C VAL A 924 39.72 -44.86 7.50
N ASP A 925 40.62 -44.71 8.48
CA ASP A 925 41.89 -44.02 8.30
C ASP A 925 42.75 -44.69 7.22
N ARG A 926 42.73 -46.03 7.13
CA ARG A 926 43.43 -46.78 6.06
C ARG A 926 42.79 -46.53 4.70
N ALA A 927 41.46 -46.57 4.58
CA ALA A 927 40.74 -46.28 3.36
C ALA A 927 40.95 -44.82 2.90
N GLY A 928 40.91 -43.85 3.83
CA GLY A 928 41.23 -42.44 3.60
C GLY A 928 42.64 -42.24 3.09
N ARG A 929 43.63 -42.91 3.69
CA ARG A 929 45.02 -42.89 3.19
C ARG A 929 45.17 -43.54 1.81
N ALA A 930 44.48 -44.65 1.55
CA ALA A 930 44.48 -45.30 0.23
C ALA A 930 43.83 -44.43 -0.85
N ARG A 931 42.75 -43.72 -0.50
CA ARG A 931 42.13 -42.72 -1.38
C ARG A 931 43.04 -41.54 -1.64
N ARG A 932 43.69 -41.00 -0.61
CA ARG A 932 44.68 -39.93 -0.77
C ARG A 932 45.79 -40.36 -1.74
N LEU A 933 46.27 -41.60 -1.63
CA LEU A 933 47.22 -42.17 -2.58
C LEU A 933 46.63 -42.23 -4.01
N GLY A 934 45.39 -42.69 -4.16
CA GLY A 934 44.69 -42.68 -5.45
C GLY A 934 44.52 -41.28 -6.04
N SER A 935 44.11 -40.29 -5.24
CA SER A 935 43.98 -38.89 -5.63
C SER A 935 45.31 -38.25 -6.00
N ALA A 936 46.39 -38.59 -5.27
CA ALA A 936 47.75 -38.15 -5.59
C ALA A 936 48.21 -38.70 -6.95
N TRP A 937 47.92 -39.97 -7.24
CA TRP A 937 48.17 -40.56 -8.56
C TRP A 937 47.42 -39.85 -9.68
N ASP A 938 46.14 -39.56 -9.47
CA ASP A 938 45.34 -38.85 -10.47
C ASP A 938 45.79 -37.39 -10.63
N ALA A 939 46.25 -36.74 -9.55
CA ALA A 939 46.83 -35.41 -9.58
C ALA A 939 48.13 -35.39 -10.39
N LEU A 940 49.00 -36.39 -10.20
CA LEU A 940 50.22 -36.58 -10.98
C LEU A 940 49.88 -36.78 -12.47
N ALA A 941 48.95 -37.68 -12.80
CA ALA A 941 48.52 -37.90 -14.18
C ALA A 941 47.96 -36.62 -14.84
N ARG A 942 47.10 -35.86 -14.12
CA ARG A 942 46.57 -34.57 -14.59
C ARG A 942 47.65 -33.49 -14.74
N ALA A 943 48.66 -33.47 -13.87
CA ALA A 943 49.76 -32.52 -13.97
C ALA A 943 50.59 -32.79 -15.25
N VAL A 944 50.90 -34.07 -15.51
CA VAL A 944 51.60 -34.52 -16.72
C VAL A 944 50.80 -34.19 -17.98
N ASP A 945 49.52 -34.59 -18.05
CA ASP A 945 48.66 -34.35 -19.22
C ASP A 945 48.49 -32.85 -19.52
N ARG A 946 48.26 -32.01 -18.49
CA ARG A 946 48.16 -30.55 -18.68
C ARG A 946 49.44 -29.93 -19.23
N ALA A 947 50.59 -30.35 -18.71
CA ALA A 947 51.87 -29.86 -19.19
C ALA A 947 52.13 -30.28 -20.64
N GLN A 948 51.76 -31.51 -21.01
CA GLN A 948 51.92 -32.05 -22.37
C GLN A 948 50.96 -31.41 -23.39
N ARG A 949 49.69 -31.15 -23.03
CA ARG A 949 48.68 -30.57 -23.95
C ARG A 949 48.86 -29.09 -24.23
N THR A 950 49.52 -28.36 -23.33
CA THR A 950 49.65 -26.91 -23.51
C THR A 950 50.65 -26.64 -24.63
N GLN A 951 50.17 -26.25 -25.82
CA GLN A 951 51.04 -25.97 -26.96
C GLN A 951 51.75 -24.62 -26.79
N PRO A 952 53.09 -24.57 -26.82
CA PRO A 952 53.83 -23.33 -26.76
C PRO A 952 53.84 -22.66 -28.14
N ASP A 953 53.69 -21.35 -28.18
CA ASP A 953 53.68 -20.59 -29.44
C ASP A 953 55.05 -20.53 -30.14
N PHE A 954 56.11 -21.03 -29.49
CA PHE A 954 57.50 -20.94 -29.96
C PHE A 954 58.02 -22.32 -30.43
N ILE A 955 58.54 -22.38 -31.66
CA ILE A 955 58.93 -23.64 -32.33
C ILE A 955 59.96 -24.44 -31.51
N ASP A 956 60.99 -23.79 -30.98
CA ASP A 956 62.02 -24.50 -30.22
C ASP A 956 61.49 -25.00 -28.86
N LEU A 957 60.54 -24.28 -28.26
CA LEU A 957 59.86 -24.73 -27.05
C LEU A 957 58.93 -25.93 -27.34
N LYS A 958 58.32 -26.00 -28.53
CA LYS A 958 57.58 -27.21 -28.98
C LYS A 958 58.50 -28.40 -29.08
N ARG A 959 59.72 -28.22 -29.63
CA ARG A 959 60.71 -29.31 -29.74
C ARG A 959 61.19 -29.78 -28.37
N LEU A 960 61.49 -28.84 -27.45
CA LEU A 960 61.85 -29.15 -26.06
C LEU A 960 60.74 -29.96 -25.39
N GLN A 961 59.48 -29.53 -25.51
CA GLN A 961 58.33 -30.23 -24.94
C GLN A 961 58.18 -31.64 -25.52
N VAL A 962 58.30 -31.81 -26.83
CA VAL A 962 58.29 -33.15 -27.45
C VAL A 962 59.44 -34.02 -26.92
N ALA A 963 60.63 -33.47 -26.69
CA ALA A 963 61.76 -34.21 -26.16
C ALA A 963 61.59 -34.58 -24.68
N LEU A 964 60.98 -33.72 -23.87
CA LEU A 964 60.72 -33.98 -22.44
C LEU A 964 59.63 -35.04 -22.22
N PHE A 965 58.58 -35.02 -23.05
CA PHE A 965 57.40 -35.88 -22.91
C PHE A 965 57.36 -37.08 -23.87
N LYS A 966 58.36 -37.28 -24.74
CA LYS A 966 58.49 -38.55 -25.46
C LYS A 966 58.68 -39.68 -24.44
N ARG A 967 58.33 -40.91 -24.81
CA ARG A 967 58.42 -42.09 -23.91
C ARG A 967 59.82 -42.33 -23.31
N SER A 968 60.88 -41.87 -23.98
CA SER A 968 62.27 -41.93 -23.50
C SER A 968 62.76 -40.64 -22.81
N GLY A 969 61.95 -39.59 -22.73
CA GLY A 969 62.25 -38.34 -22.06
C GLY A 969 61.91 -38.40 -20.56
N SER A 970 62.49 -37.48 -19.78
CA SER A 970 62.40 -37.48 -18.32
C SER A 970 60.94 -37.45 -17.82
N PHE A 971 60.09 -36.58 -18.37
CA PHE A 971 58.69 -36.50 -17.94
C PHE A 971 57.80 -37.58 -18.57
N GLY A 972 58.18 -38.16 -19.72
CA GLY A 972 57.51 -39.34 -20.29
C GLY A 972 57.72 -40.61 -19.45
N ALA A 973 58.84 -40.72 -18.71
CA ALA A 973 59.04 -41.80 -17.74
C ALA A 973 58.10 -41.66 -16.53
N LEU A 974 57.87 -40.43 -16.04
CA LEU A 974 56.89 -40.16 -14.99
C LEU A 974 55.45 -40.41 -15.45
N GLU A 975 55.11 -40.10 -16.70
CA GLU A 975 53.83 -40.46 -17.31
C GLU A 975 53.59 -41.97 -17.23
N ALA A 976 54.56 -42.77 -17.69
CA ALA A 976 54.48 -44.24 -17.64
C ALA A 976 54.48 -44.81 -16.21
N ALA A 977 55.06 -44.09 -15.24
CA ALA A 977 54.99 -44.44 -13.82
C ALA A 977 53.60 -44.14 -13.24
N ALA A 978 53.01 -42.99 -13.60
CA ALA A 978 51.66 -42.62 -13.20
C ALA A 978 50.59 -43.57 -13.78
N GLU A 979 50.71 -43.94 -15.06
CA GLU A 979 49.81 -44.91 -15.71
C GLU A 979 49.84 -46.27 -15.02
N ARG A 980 51.02 -46.73 -14.60
CA ARG A 980 51.20 -48.02 -13.92
C ARG A 980 51.04 -47.95 -12.41
N ARG A 981 50.87 -46.74 -11.86
CA ARG A 981 50.90 -46.45 -10.41
C ARG A 981 52.12 -47.08 -9.71
N ASP A 982 53.28 -46.97 -10.34
CA ASP A 982 54.55 -47.55 -9.92
C ASP A 982 55.33 -46.54 -9.05
N SER A 983 55.17 -46.64 -7.74
CA SER A 983 55.79 -45.73 -6.76
C SER A 983 57.31 -45.87 -6.70
N ASP A 984 57.85 -47.06 -6.94
CA ASP A 984 59.28 -47.30 -7.03
C ASP A 984 59.89 -46.54 -8.22
N ALA A 985 59.20 -46.53 -9.37
CA ALA A 985 59.61 -45.74 -10.52
C ALA A 985 59.56 -44.22 -10.25
N VAL A 986 58.53 -43.73 -9.56
CA VAL A 986 58.45 -42.30 -9.13
C VAL A 986 59.59 -41.95 -8.17
N ARG A 987 59.86 -42.82 -7.19
CA ARG A 987 60.96 -42.66 -6.23
C ARG A 987 62.32 -42.65 -6.92
N MET A 988 62.55 -43.57 -7.84
CA MET A 988 63.79 -43.64 -8.63
C MET A 988 63.96 -42.38 -9.50
N PHE A 989 62.88 -41.90 -10.12
CA PHE A 989 62.90 -40.65 -10.90
C PHE A 989 63.31 -39.45 -10.04
N LEU A 990 62.65 -39.27 -8.90
CA LEU A 990 62.95 -38.16 -7.99
C LEU A 990 64.37 -38.28 -7.43
N THR A 991 64.82 -39.47 -7.05
CA THR A 991 66.18 -39.70 -6.54
C THR A 991 67.26 -39.40 -7.59
N PHE A 992 67.04 -39.79 -8.85
CA PHE A 992 67.98 -39.56 -9.95
C PHE A 992 68.20 -38.07 -10.23
N HIS A 993 67.13 -37.26 -10.15
CA HIS A 993 67.19 -35.82 -10.48
C HIS A 993 67.38 -34.91 -9.27
N SER A 994 67.14 -35.38 -8.03
CA SER A 994 67.34 -34.60 -6.79
C SER A 994 68.76 -34.64 -6.23
N ALA A 995 69.68 -35.38 -6.86
CA ALA A 995 71.07 -35.48 -6.40
C ALA A 995 71.84 -34.14 -6.36
N PHE A 996 71.24 -33.04 -6.83
CA PHE A 996 71.90 -31.75 -7.03
C PHE A 996 71.28 -30.56 -6.27
N ASP A 997 70.05 -30.61 -5.75
CA ASP A 997 69.46 -29.55 -4.89
C ASP A 997 68.06 -29.91 -4.33
N ASP A 998 67.67 -29.33 -3.18
CA ASP A 998 66.37 -29.56 -2.52
C ASP A 998 65.20 -28.78 -3.15
N PHE A 999 65.45 -27.88 -4.11
CA PHE A 999 64.41 -27.02 -4.70
C PHE A 999 63.98 -27.49 -6.09
N ASP A 1000 62.66 -27.71 -6.26
CA ASP A 1000 62.07 -28.18 -7.52
C ASP A 1000 62.37 -27.28 -8.72
N ASP A 1001 62.45 -25.98 -8.50
CA ASP A 1001 62.76 -25.00 -9.55
C ASP A 1001 64.14 -25.29 -10.16
N HIS A 1002 65.14 -25.64 -9.33
CA HIS A 1002 66.51 -25.95 -9.79
C HIS A 1002 66.58 -27.29 -10.53
N ILE A 1003 65.88 -28.32 -10.02
CA ILE A 1003 65.79 -29.63 -10.67
C ILE A 1003 65.18 -29.47 -12.08
N VAL A 1004 64.06 -28.74 -12.17
CA VAL A 1004 63.37 -28.50 -13.43
C VAL A 1004 64.23 -27.66 -14.39
N ASP A 1005 64.89 -26.61 -13.91
CA ASP A 1005 65.76 -25.79 -14.74
C ASP A 1005 66.96 -26.59 -15.27
N SER A 1006 67.55 -27.48 -14.47
CA SER A 1006 68.62 -28.39 -14.90
C SER A 1006 68.15 -29.35 -15.99
N ILE A 1007 66.97 -29.97 -15.82
CA ILE A 1007 66.38 -30.86 -16.84
C ILE A 1007 66.07 -30.08 -18.13
N ILE A 1008 65.55 -28.86 -18.00
CA ILE A 1008 65.29 -27.99 -19.16
C ILE A 1008 66.60 -27.68 -19.88
N ASP A 1009 67.64 -27.25 -19.18
CA ASP A 1009 68.91 -26.85 -19.81
C ASP A 1009 69.63 -28.03 -20.46
N GLU A 1010 69.61 -29.21 -19.82
CA GLU A 1010 70.14 -30.46 -20.39
C GLU A 1010 69.43 -30.82 -21.70
N VAL A 1011 68.09 -30.97 -21.67
CA VAL A 1011 67.31 -31.35 -22.85
C VAL A 1011 67.29 -30.23 -23.91
N TRP A 1012 67.36 -28.97 -23.50
CA TRP A 1012 67.49 -27.83 -24.42
C TRP A 1012 68.78 -27.93 -25.22
N SER A 1013 69.91 -28.22 -24.55
CA SER A 1013 71.21 -28.36 -25.21
C SER A 1013 71.24 -29.46 -26.29
N GLU A 1014 70.43 -30.51 -26.11
CA GLU A 1014 70.31 -31.60 -27.09
C GLU A 1014 69.42 -31.25 -28.30
N VAL A 1015 68.40 -30.42 -28.09
CA VAL A 1015 67.29 -30.25 -29.05
C VAL A 1015 67.44 -29.02 -29.93
N THR A 1016 68.23 -28.02 -29.50
CA THR A 1016 68.38 -26.76 -30.26
C THR A 1016 69.74 -26.62 -30.93
N VAL A 1017 69.71 -26.05 -32.14
CA VAL A 1017 70.90 -25.75 -32.96
C VAL A 1017 71.59 -24.46 -32.49
N ASN A 1018 70.93 -23.65 -31.64
CA ASN A 1018 71.43 -22.35 -31.20
C ASN A 1018 71.75 -22.38 -29.70
N PRO A 1019 73.00 -22.13 -29.28
CA PRO A 1019 73.44 -22.31 -27.88
C PRO A 1019 72.93 -21.22 -26.92
N THR A 1020 72.03 -20.34 -27.34
CA THR A 1020 71.44 -19.35 -26.43
C THR A 1020 70.48 -20.03 -25.47
N THR A 1021 70.77 -19.91 -24.16
CA THR A 1021 69.91 -20.40 -23.07
C THR A 1021 68.50 -19.86 -23.21
N LEU A 1022 67.49 -20.71 -23.03
CA LEU A 1022 66.10 -20.26 -22.95
C LEU A 1022 65.97 -19.31 -21.75
N GLN A 1023 65.58 -18.04 -21.99
CA GLN A 1023 65.43 -17.02 -20.95
C GLN A 1023 64.05 -16.36 -21.00
N GLY A 1024 63.68 -15.69 -19.90
CA GLY A 1024 62.50 -14.82 -19.82
C GLY A 1024 61.22 -15.49 -19.31
N SER A 1025 60.10 -14.77 -19.44
CA SER A 1025 58.79 -15.15 -18.89
C SER A 1025 58.26 -16.49 -19.42
N ARG A 1026 58.62 -16.87 -20.65
CA ARG A 1026 58.23 -18.14 -21.27
C ARG A 1026 58.89 -19.34 -20.61
N ARG A 1027 60.18 -19.24 -20.24
CA ARG A 1027 60.86 -20.27 -19.43
C ARG A 1027 60.17 -20.40 -18.09
N LYS A 1028 59.99 -19.28 -17.38
CA LYS A 1028 59.34 -19.28 -16.06
C LYS A 1028 57.95 -19.94 -16.06
N ALA A 1029 57.12 -19.64 -17.06
CA ALA A 1029 55.80 -20.25 -17.19
C ALA A 1029 55.85 -21.75 -17.52
N PHE A 1030 56.87 -22.21 -18.24
CA PHE A 1030 57.07 -23.62 -18.56
C PHE A 1030 57.66 -24.39 -17.37
N SER A 1031 58.69 -23.84 -16.70
CA SER A 1031 59.28 -24.42 -15.48
C SER A 1031 58.22 -24.59 -14.39
N ALA A 1032 57.37 -23.59 -14.15
CA ALA A 1032 56.29 -23.68 -13.15
C ALA A 1032 55.33 -24.86 -13.37
N ARG A 1033 55.11 -25.28 -14.63
CA ARG A 1033 54.26 -26.44 -14.93
C ARG A 1033 54.96 -27.76 -14.64
N LEU A 1034 56.25 -27.85 -14.93
CA LEU A 1034 57.05 -29.04 -14.65
C LEU A 1034 57.28 -29.21 -13.13
N VAL A 1035 57.43 -28.11 -12.40
CA VAL A 1035 57.48 -28.09 -10.93
C VAL A 1035 56.19 -28.66 -10.34
N ALA A 1036 55.02 -28.32 -10.91
CA ALA A 1036 53.75 -28.90 -10.48
C ALA A 1036 53.68 -30.43 -10.67
N ILE A 1037 54.41 -31.00 -11.65
CA ILE A 1037 54.52 -32.45 -11.83
C ILE A 1037 55.37 -33.06 -10.70
N LEU A 1038 56.52 -32.45 -10.36
CA LEU A 1038 57.39 -32.94 -9.28
C LEU A 1038 56.70 -32.87 -7.92
N ALA A 1039 55.96 -31.78 -7.65
CA ALA A 1039 55.15 -31.65 -6.44
C ALA A 1039 54.11 -32.77 -6.32
N ALA A 1040 53.36 -33.05 -7.40
CA ALA A 1040 52.39 -34.15 -7.42
C ALA A 1040 53.06 -35.53 -7.27
N ALA A 1041 54.26 -35.72 -7.82
CA ALA A 1041 55.03 -36.95 -7.67
C ALA A 1041 55.49 -37.20 -6.22
N ARG A 1042 55.89 -36.14 -5.49
CA ARG A 1042 56.21 -36.26 -4.05
C ARG A 1042 54.98 -36.56 -3.21
N GLU A 1043 53.84 -35.93 -3.53
CA GLU A 1043 52.57 -36.21 -2.84
C GLU A 1043 52.18 -37.69 -2.91
N VAL A 1044 52.47 -38.36 -4.04
CA VAL A 1044 52.28 -39.81 -4.19
C VAL A 1044 53.14 -40.60 -3.20
N LEU A 1045 54.43 -40.26 -3.07
CA LEU A 1045 55.34 -40.96 -2.15
C LEU A 1045 54.97 -40.71 -0.69
N ASP A 1046 54.60 -39.48 -0.33
CA ASP A 1046 54.16 -39.12 1.03
C ASP A 1046 52.87 -39.87 1.40
N ALA A 1047 51.93 -39.99 0.46
CA ALA A 1047 50.68 -40.74 0.65
C ALA A 1047 50.93 -42.25 0.81
N GLU A 1048 51.86 -42.82 0.04
CA GLU A 1048 52.25 -44.23 0.14
C GLU A 1048 52.96 -44.55 1.46
N GLU A 1049 53.88 -43.69 1.89
CA GLU A 1049 54.59 -43.88 3.16
C GLU A 1049 53.61 -43.81 4.35
N SER A 1050 52.67 -42.87 4.29
CA SER A 1050 51.59 -42.74 5.28
C SER A 1050 50.74 -44.02 5.37
N LEU A 1051 50.44 -44.65 4.24
CA LEU A 1051 49.69 -45.90 4.15
C LEU A 1051 50.49 -47.09 4.73
N SER A 1052 51.80 -47.13 4.47
CA SER A 1052 52.69 -48.23 4.86
C SER A 1052 53.01 -48.27 6.36
N ARG A 1053 53.17 -47.10 7.02
CA ARG A 1053 53.46 -47.01 8.47
C ARG A 1053 52.35 -47.58 9.39
N HIS A 1054 51.16 -47.85 8.85
CA HIS A 1054 49.97 -48.26 9.62
C HIS A 1054 49.48 -49.70 9.34
N GLN A 1055 50.39 -50.63 9.01
CA GLN A 1055 50.07 -52.06 9.01
C GLN A 1055 49.87 -52.57 10.46
N GLY A 1056 48.66 -52.36 10.99
CA GLY A 1056 48.28 -52.67 12.36
C GLY A 1056 47.82 -54.11 12.63
N SER A 1057 48.03 -54.48 13.90
CA SER A 1057 47.83 -55.72 14.67
C SER A 1057 46.61 -56.61 14.38
N ALA A 1058 46.82 -57.93 14.46
CA ALA A 1058 45.83 -59.01 14.34
C ALA A 1058 44.67 -59.01 15.37
N ALA A 1059 44.74 -58.19 16.42
CA ALA A 1059 43.62 -58.02 17.37
C ALA A 1059 42.47 -57.15 16.80
N ALA A 1060 42.74 -56.37 15.75
CA ALA A 1060 41.72 -55.57 15.06
C ALA A 1060 40.73 -56.44 14.26
N THR A 1061 41.17 -57.59 13.75
CA THR A 1061 40.38 -58.45 12.87
C THR A 1061 39.14 -59.05 13.54
N ALA A 1062 39.25 -59.54 14.78
CA ALA A 1062 38.10 -60.15 15.48
C ALA A 1062 37.00 -59.12 15.85
N HIS A 1063 37.39 -57.89 16.17
CA HIS A 1063 36.45 -56.81 16.46
C HIS A 1063 35.82 -56.24 15.18
N GLN A 1064 36.57 -56.26 14.05
CA GLN A 1064 36.04 -55.92 12.73
C GLN A 1064 34.97 -56.92 12.28
N ASP A 1065 35.16 -58.23 12.53
CA ASP A 1065 34.16 -59.25 12.21
C ASP A 1065 32.85 -59.02 12.99
N ALA A 1066 32.93 -58.57 14.25
CA ALA A 1066 31.76 -58.24 15.06
C ALA A 1066 31.01 -57.02 14.50
N VAL A 1067 31.72 -55.96 14.12
CA VAL A 1067 31.10 -54.77 13.47
C VAL A 1067 30.51 -55.14 12.12
N HIS A 1068 31.19 -55.96 11.32
CA HIS A 1068 30.70 -56.41 10.02
C HIS A 1068 29.41 -57.23 10.18
N THR A 1069 29.37 -58.15 11.15
CA THR A 1069 28.17 -58.94 11.46
C THR A 1069 26.99 -58.04 11.86
N LEU A 1070 27.23 -57.03 12.70
CA LEU A 1070 26.22 -56.04 13.06
C LEU A 1070 25.73 -55.26 11.84
N ALA A 1071 26.65 -54.75 11.03
CA ALA A 1071 26.35 -53.95 9.84
C ALA A 1071 25.52 -54.75 8.82
N THR A 1072 25.91 -56.00 8.51
CA THR A 1072 25.14 -56.88 7.63
C THR A 1072 23.73 -57.13 8.18
N ARG A 1073 23.62 -57.42 9.49
CA ARG A 1073 22.32 -57.69 10.10
C ARG A 1073 21.40 -56.47 10.05
N ILE A 1074 21.91 -55.27 10.33
CA ILE A 1074 21.09 -54.06 10.28
C ILE A 1074 20.79 -53.66 8.83
N GLN A 1075 21.70 -53.90 7.89
CA GLN A 1075 21.43 -53.71 6.46
C GLN A 1075 20.27 -54.59 5.99
N ASP A 1076 20.24 -55.86 6.39
CA ASP A 1076 19.12 -56.77 6.10
C ASP A 1076 17.80 -56.28 6.72
N LEU A 1077 17.85 -55.66 7.90
CA LEU A 1077 16.68 -55.11 8.60
C LEU A 1077 16.24 -53.73 8.09
N SER A 1078 17.07 -53.02 7.33
CA SER A 1078 16.87 -51.59 7.03
C SER A 1078 15.54 -51.31 6.30
N ALA A 1079 15.16 -52.15 5.33
CA ALA A 1079 13.91 -52.00 4.60
C ALA A 1079 12.68 -52.21 5.50
N ASP A 1080 12.73 -53.22 6.37
CA ASP A 1080 11.65 -53.53 7.32
C ASP A 1080 11.55 -52.44 8.41
N LEU A 1081 12.68 -51.98 8.94
CA LEU A 1081 12.74 -50.90 9.92
C LEU A 1081 12.18 -49.60 9.33
N ASN A 1082 12.61 -49.22 8.13
CA ASN A 1082 12.09 -48.03 7.46
C ASN A 1082 10.58 -48.13 7.21
N THR A 1083 10.07 -49.31 6.85
CA THR A 1083 8.63 -49.55 6.68
C THR A 1083 7.89 -49.45 8.02
N ALA A 1084 8.42 -50.08 9.07
CA ALA A 1084 7.82 -50.09 10.40
C ALA A 1084 7.79 -48.70 11.06
N VAL A 1085 8.79 -47.85 10.81
CA VAL A 1085 8.84 -46.44 11.26
C VAL A 1085 7.61 -45.65 10.81
N TYR A 1086 7.16 -45.85 9.57
CA TYR A 1086 5.96 -45.17 9.04
C TYR A 1086 4.65 -45.71 9.62
N GLY A 1087 4.67 -46.88 10.24
CA GLY A 1087 3.55 -47.45 10.99
C GLY A 1087 3.45 -46.96 12.44
N LEU A 1088 4.43 -46.19 12.92
CA LEU A 1088 4.36 -45.52 14.22
C LEU A 1088 3.44 -44.28 14.13
N SER A 1089 2.90 -43.84 15.27
CA SER A 1089 2.25 -42.53 15.32
C SER A 1089 3.26 -41.42 15.02
N HIS A 1090 2.77 -40.31 14.45
CA HIS A 1090 3.58 -39.18 13.97
C HIS A 1090 4.72 -38.72 14.91
N PRO A 1091 4.51 -38.55 16.22
CA PRO A 1091 5.58 -38.16 17.13
C PRO A 1091 6.66 -39.25 17.27
N GLU A 1092 6.28 -40.50 17.44
CA GLU A 1092 7.23 -41.61 17.62
C GLU A 1092 8.09 -41.82 16.36
N THR A 1093 7.52 -41.59 15.17
CA THR A 1093 8.24 -41.61 13.88
C THR A 1093 9.44 -40.67 13.88
N GLY A 1094 9.29 -39.41 14.29
CA GLY A 1094 10.37 -38.42 14.21
C GLY A 1094 11.62 -38.79 15.01
N LEU A 1095 11.43 -39.22 16.26
CA LEU A 1095 12.53 -39.65 17.11
C LEU A 1095 13.10 -41.01 16.68
N ALA A 1096 12.25 -41.95 16.24
CA ALA A 1096 12.70 -43.25 15.75
C ALA A 1096 13.56 -43.11 14.48
N VAL A 1097 13.14 -42.27 13.51
CA VAL A 1097 13.93 -41.95 12.32
C VAL A 1097 15.28 -41.39 12.72
N HIS A 1098 15.30 -40.39 13.61
CA HIS A 1098 16.55 -39.75 14.02
C HIS A 1098 17.50 -40.72 14.72
N ALA A 1099 16.99 -41.56 15.62
CA ALA A 1099 17.77 -42.58 16.30
C ALA A 1099 18.28 -43.66 15.32
N LEU A 1100 17.44 -44.15 14.41
CA LEU A 1100 17.85 -45.12 13.39
C LEU A 1100 18.90 -44.55 12.44
N GLN A 1101 18.80 -43.27 12.06
CA GLN A 1101 19.84 -42.61 11.27
C GLN A 1101 21.18 -42.61 12.00
N GLN A 1102 21.20 -42.43 13.32
CA GLN A 1102 22.45 -42.57 14.10
C GLN A 1102 22.95 -44.01 14.09
N VAL A 1103 22.05 -44.99 14.28
CA VAL A 1103 22.41 -46.41 14.17
C VAL A 1103 23.05 -46.72 12.82
N PHE A 1104 22.42 -46.32 11.71
CA PHE A 1104 22.92 -46.53 10.36
C PHE A 1104 24.27 -45.82 10.14
N ARG A 1105 24.44 -44.57 10.59
CA ARG A 1105 25.71 -43.86 10.50
C ARG A 1105 26.86 -44.54 11.25
N MET A 1106 26.60 -45.13 12.42
CA MET A 1106 27.64 -45.77 13.22
C MET A 1106 28.11 -47.11 12.64
N ILE A 1107 27.29 -47.76 11.83
CA ILE A 1107 27.57 -49.10 11.28
C ILE A 1107 27.91 -49.08 9.80
N GLU A 1108 27.53 -48.02 9.08
CA GLU A 1108 28.06 -47.78 7.75
C GLU A 1108 29.56 -47.57 7.95
N PRO A 1109 30.43 -48.49 7.48
CA PRO A 1109 31.80 -48.09 7.28
C PRO A 1109 31.70 -46.86 6.41
N GLU A 1110 32.27 -45.73 6.80
CA GLU A 1110 32.35 -44.58 5.91
C GLU A 1110 32.93 -45.08 4.58
N VAL A 1111 32.03 -45.39 3.63
CA VAL A 1111 32.28 -45.53 2.22
C VAL A 1111 31.86 -44.18 1.68
N PRO A 1112 32.78 -43.19 1.64
CA PRO A 1112 32.58 -42.10 0.71
C PRO A 1112 32.65 -42.60 -0.72
#